data_AF-A0A416K0P0-F1
#
_entry.id   AF-A0A416K0P0-F1
#
_cell.length_a   1.000
_cell.length_b   1.000
_cell.length_c   1.000
_cell.angle_alpha   90.00
_cell.angle_beta   90.00
_cell.angle_gamma   90.00
#
_symmetry.space_group_name_H-M   'P 1'
#
loop_
_entity.id
_entity.type
_entity.pdbx_description
1 polymer ?
#
loop_
_entity_poly.entity_id
_entity_poly.type
_entity_poly.pdbx_seq_one_letter_code
_entity_poly.pdbx_strand_id
1 'polypeptide(L)'
;MRQFGSRLKEAGAKVLEEVEKEGRYAVVLASRPYQNDALVNHSLPELLTEFGVPVLTADSVPGIENVDLSHSRLDVVNNYHARMLASAVLAAQSQNLEYVQFVSFGCGHDAYLSDEIQRMMREISGKSPLILKLDESEVQGPLRIRVRSFLETINMRRKKREMAERLQNQPGTSRQENAGGGNECGTAALGPDIQKSWQVHELSDPYPVKFEVEDRKKRTVLVPNTSHAFCRIMSAALKTQGIRAVPLAVGREEAIRLGKQYVHNDICFPAQIVIGEALAALRSGQYVPSETAIGMGKYIGDCRLTHYSALLRKALDDAGYPEVAILTNDDVDYHDLHPGFRMNLVSAIRLAGALPMIDILEELLRKIRPYEKVSGSSDQAFGEAMDFVVDGLERHGLSGALRGFKKAIQRMNAIEYDRSQPRPRVLIIGEYLLNFHPGANHEIERYLEKNGFEIIEARMTDVIRKTYFCQDEQIRTYHLKKPFVKKNWYHVANRVFDAAHAAADRIAKQHPLYTPVCRLPELVKESDPIIPHTFDAGEGVLIPGEILHHAAHGCRAFVILQPFGCLPNHVVGRGIVKKMREMYPDAQILPLDYDPDVSFANLENRLQMLIMNVKERSVDTVALPDVGQRSPVETMNRKQKNADNKKQKVS
;
A
#
# COMPACT_ATOMS: atom_id res chain seq x y z
N MET A 1 -11.31 -24.77 23.64
CA MET A 1 -10.31 -24.35 22.62
C MET A 1 -8.96 -25.05 22.76
N ARG A 2 -8.24 -24.97 23.90
CA ARG A 2 -6.91 -25.64 24.04
C ARG A 2 -6.92 -27.15 23.77
N GLN A 3 -7.95 -27.86 24.25
CA GLN A 3 -8.13 -29.29 24.00
C GLN A 3 -8.33 -29.61 22.51
N PHE A 4 -9.02 -28.75 21.75
CA PHE A 4 -9.19 -28.93 20.31
C PHE A 4 -7.85 -28.78 19.58
N GLY A 5 -7.07 -27.74 19.91
CA GLY A 5 -5.74 -27.54 19.32
C GLY A 5 -4.78 -28.71 19.61
N SER A 6 -4.77 -29.25 20.84
CA SER A 6 -3.95 -30.43 21.17
C SER A 6 -4.35 -31.64 20.33
N ARG A 7 -5.65 -31.97 20.30
CA ARG A 7 -6.17 -33.09 19.52
C ARG A 7 -5.88 -32.96 18.03
N LEU A 8 -5.96 -31.74 17.49
CA LEU A 8 -5.66 -31.46 16.09
C LEU A 8 -4.19 -31.74 15.76
N LYS A 9 -3.27 -31.32 16.62
CA LYS A 9 -1.83 -31.61 16.47
C LYS A 9 -1.48 -33.08 16.66
N GLU A 10 -2.10 -33.74 17.64
CA GLU A 10 -1.95 -35.18 17.85
C GLU A 10 -2.41 -35.99 16.63
N ALA A 11 -3.52 -35.57 16.00
CA ALA A 11 -3.98 -36.17 14.75
C ALA A 11 -3.00 -35.92 13.60
N GLY A 12 -2.49 -34.70 13.45
CA GLY A 12 -1.48 -34.38 12.43
C GLY A 12 -0.17 -35.14 12.63
N ALA A 13 0.29 -35.31 13.87
CA ALA A 13 1.48 -36.10 14.20
C ALA A 13 1.32 -37.57 13.80
N LYS A 14 0.15 -38.17 14.06
CA LYS A 14 -0.14 -39.55 13.64
C LYS A 14 -0.06 -39.73 12.13
N VAL A 15 -0.67 -38.81 11.37
CA VAL A 15 -0.60 -38.83 9.90
C VAL A 15 0.85 -38.71 9.42
N LEU A 16 1.65 -37.83 10.04
CA LEU A 16 3.07 -37.69 9.71
C LEU A 16 3.86 -38.98 9.96
N GLU A 17 3.69 -39.61 11.13
CA GLU A 17 4.33 -40.87 11.46
C GLU A 17 3.94 -41.99 10.48
N GLU A 18 2.68 -42.04 10.07
CA GLU A 18 2.18 -43.02 9.10
C GLU A 18 2.81 -42.84 7.72
N VAL A 19 2.82 -41.59 7.20
CA VAL A 19 3.44 -41.34 5.89
C VAL A 19 4.95 -41.53 5.90
N GLU A 20 5.61 -41.29 7.03
CA GLU A 20 7.05 -41.56 7.19
C GLU A 20 7.34 -43.07 7.18
N LYS A 21 6.61 -43.86 7.99
CA LYS A 21 6.74 -45.33 8.04
C LYS A 21 6.53 -45.99 6.69
N GLU A 22 5.63 -45.45 5.88
CA GLU A 22 5.28 -46.03 4.58
C GLU A 22 6.05 -45.43 3.40
N GLY A 23 6.99 -44.51 3.64
CA GLY A 23 7.74 -43.83 2.57
C GLY A 23 6.87 -42.93 1.68
N ARG A 24 5.70 -42.53 2.18
CA ARG A 24 4.69 -41.68 1.51
C ARG A 24 4.90 -40.21 1.88
N TYR A 25 3.92 -39.38 1.55
CA TYR A 25 3.86 -37.99 1.97
C TYR A 25 2.44 -37.54 2.24
N ALA A 26 2.34 -36.48 3.04
CA ALA A 26 1.14 -35.69 3.21
C ALA A 26 1.32 -34.30 2.57
N VAL A 27 0.21 -33.65 2.29
CA VAL A 27 0.17 -32.25 1.85
C VAL A 27 -0.29 -31.38 3.00
N VAL A 28 0.48 -30.35 3.31
CA VAL A 28 0.01 -29.22 4.11
C VAL A 28 -0.82 -28.31 3.19
N LEU A 29 -2.08 -28.15 3.53
CA LEU A 29 -2.98 -27.21 2.92
C LEU A 29 -3.05 -25.93 3.76
N ALA A 30 -2.43 -24.88 3.24
CA ALA A 30 -2.38 -23.57 3.85
C ALA A 30 -3.43 -22.66 3.22
N SER A 31 -4.29 -22.10 4.06
CA SER A 31 -5.43 -21.32 3.61
C SER A 31 -5.85 -20.33 4.68
N ARG A 32 -6.68 -19.36 4.28
CA ARG A 32 -7.41 -18.48 5.19
C ARG A 32 -8.57 -19.27 5.82
N PRO A 33 -9.04 -18.92 7.04
CA PRO A 33 -10.08 -19.70 7.72
C PRO A 33 -11.36 -19.93 6.90
N TYR A 34 -11.77 -18.94 6.10
CA TYR A 34 -12.97 -19.03 5.26
C TYR A 34 -12.78 -19.95 4.03
N GLN A 35 -11.55 -20.22 3.62
CA GLN A 35 -11.23 -21.20 2.57
C GLN A 35 -11.23 -22.65 3.09
N ASN A 36 -11.62 -22.88 4.35
CA ASN A 36 -11.89 -24.24 4.84
C ASN A 36 -13.33 -24.68 4.55
N ASP A 37 -14.17 -23.76 4.07
CA ASP A 37 -15.51 -24.09 3.59
C ASP A 37 -15.43 -24.84 2.25
N ALA A 38 -16.17 -25.94 2.14
CA ALA A 38 -16.13 -26.84 0.98
C ALA A 38 -16.61 -26.18 -0.32
N LEU A 39 -17.51 -25.19 -0.23
CA LEU A 39 -17.95 -24.41 -1.39
C LEU A 39 -16.86 -23.46 -1.85
N VAL A 40 -16.23 -22.74 -0.90
CA VAL A 40 -15.19 -21.75 -1.21
C VAL A 40 -13.94 -22.42 -1.77
N ASN A 41 -13.57 -23.58 -1.22
CA ASN A 41 -12.37 -24.30 -1.62
C ASN A 41 -12.59 -25.33 -2.70
N HIS A 42 -13.78 -25.39 -3.28
CA HIS A 42 -14.04 -26.23 -4.43
C HIS A 42 -13.84 -27.73 -4.13
N SER A 43 -14.01 -28.18 -2.89
CA SER A 43 -13.74 -29.57 -2.44
C SER A 43 -12.35 -30.10 -2.85
N LEU A 44 -11.37 -29.20 -2.97
CA LEU A 44 -9.99 -29.54 -3.29
C LEU A 44 -9.29 -30.42 -2.23
N PRO A 45 -9.58 -30.30 -0.91
CA PRO A 45 -9.06 -31.25 0.07
C PRO A 45 -9.49 -32.69 -0.23
N GLU A 46 -10.76 -32.90 -0.54
CA GLU A 46 -11.31 -34.22 -0.89
C GLU A 46 -10.62 -34.76 -2.15
N LEU A 47 -10.43 -33.92 -3.16
CA LEU A 47 -9.70 -34.28 -4.38
C LEU A 47 -8.27 -34.81 -4.09
N LEU A 48 -7.53 -34.16 -3.20
CA LEU A 48 -6.19 -34.62 -2.80
C LEU A 48 -6.26 -36.01 -2.13
N THR A 49 -7.27 -36.23 -1.29
CA THR A 49 -7.49 -37.53 -0.64
C THR A 49 -7.95 -38.62 -1.61
N GLU A 50 -8.72 -38.30 -2.67
CA GLU A 50 -9.05 -39.22 -3.77
C GLU A 50 -7.79 -39.72 -4.50
N PHE A 51 -6.75 -38.89 -4.60
CA PHE A 51 -5.45 -39.30 -5.13
C PHE A 51 -4.57 -40.06 -4.11
N GLY A 52 -5.12 -40.40 -2.94
CA GLY A 52 -4.42 -41.15 -1.90
C GLY A 52 -3.40 -40.34 -1.10
N VAL A 53 -3.48 -38.99 -1.16
CA VAL A 53 -2.56 -38.10 -0.44
C VAL A 53 -3.26 -37.53 0.79
N PRO A 54 -2.80 -37.86 2.02
CA PRO A 54 -3.33 -37.26 3.24
C PRO A 54 -3.15 -35.74 3.24
N VAL A 55 -4.15 -35.01 3.76
CA VAL A 55 -4.15 -33.55 3.84
C VAL A 55 -4.11 -33.13 5.31
N LEU A 56 -3.19 -32.21 5.62
CA LEU A 56 -3.04 -31.55 6.91
C LEU A 56 -3.39 -30.09 6.76
N THR A 57 -4.05 -29.49 7.76
CA THR A 57 -4.18 -28.02 7.80
C THR A 57 -2.90 -27.42 8.39
N ALA A 58 -2.64 -26.15 8.12
CA ALA A 58 -1.49 -25.46 8.74
C ALA A 58 -1.50 -25.58 10.28
N ASP A 59 -2.69 -25.50 10.91
CA ASP A 59 -2.85 -25.61 12.37
C ASP A 59 -2.65 -27.04 12.92
N SER A 60 -2.72 -28.08 12.08
CA SER A 60 -2.51 -29.47 12.51
C SER A 60 -1.06 -29.91 12.45
N VAL A 61 -0.18 -29.14 11.80
CA VAL A 61 1.24 -29.47 11.71
C VAL A 61 1.89 -29.30 13.11
N PRO A 62 2.56 -30.32 13.66
CA PRO A 62 3.24 -30.19 14.95
C PRO A 62 4.41 -29.19 14.87
N GLY A 63 4.58 -28.38 15.92
CA GLY A 63 5.74 -27.48 16.06
C GLY A 63 5.63 -26.12 15.36
N ILE A 64 4.49 -25.79 14.73
CA ILE A 64 4.32 -24.52 13.99
C ILE A 64 4.56 -23.26 14.83
N GLU A 65 4.32 -23.30 16.14
CA GLU A 65 4.54 -22.15 17.01
C GLU A 65 6.01 -21.92 17.39
N ASN A 66 6.88 -22.89 17.09
CA ASN A 66 8.29 -22.86 17.46
C ASN A 66 9.21 -22.55 16.26
N VAL A 67 8.63 -22.18 15.11
CA VAL A 67 9.39 -21.85 13.91
C VAL A 67 9.86 -20.41 14.00
N ASP A 68 11.16 -20.20 13.81
CA ASP A 68 11.70 -18.86 13.66
C ASP A 68 11.35 -18.28 12.28
N LEU A 69 10.69 -17.12 12.28
CA LEU A 69 10.30 -16.38 11.09
C LEU A 69 11.05 -15.04 10.97
N SER A 70 12.12 -14.85 11.73
CA SER A 70 12.97 -13.64 11.69
C SER A 70 13.56 -13.38 10.30
N HIS A 71 13.84 -14.44 9.54
CA HIS A 71 14.33 -14.39 8.15
C HIS A 71 13.21 -14.23 7.09
N SER A 72 11.97 -13.95 7.51
CA SER A 72 10.89 -13.55 6.59
C SER A 72 11.14 -12.13 6.08
N ARG A 73 10.96 -11.89 4.77
CA ARG A 73 10.95 -10.52 4.21
C ARG A 73 9.81 -9.67 4.77
N LEU A 74 8.73 -10.31 5.21
CA LEU A 74 7.49 -9.65 5.61
C LEU A 74 7.51 -9.28 7.09
N ASP A 75 6.87 -8.16 7.45
CA ASP A 75 6.49 -7.90 8.84
C ASP A 75 5.36 -8.86 9.25
N VAL A 76 5.67 -9.88 10.03
CA VAL A 76 4.69 -10.91 10.42
C VAL A 76 3.80 -10.39 11.56
N VAL A 77 2.80 -9.59 11.21
CA VAL A 77 1.83 -8.98 12.15
C VAL A 77 0.47 -9.68 12.18
N ASN A 78 0.28 -10.70 11.34
CA ASN A 78 -0.96 -11.48 11.23
C ASN A 78 -0.72 -12.93 11.60
N ASN A 79 -1.44 -13.43 12.61
CA ASN A 79 -1.31 -14.80 13.11
C ASN A 79 -1.57 -15.87 12.04
N TYR A 80 -2.45 -15.61 11.07
CA TYR A 80 -2.68 -16.54 9.96
C TYR A 80 -1.48 -16.60 9.01
N HIS A 81 -0.85 -15.46 8.73
CA HIS A 81 0.36 -15.43 7.89
C HIS A 81 1.52 -16.14 8.61
N ALA A 82 1.67 -15.92 9.92
CA ALA A 82 2.67 -16.61 10.73
C ALA A 82 2.53 -18.13 10.61
N ARG A 83 1.30 -18.67 10.75
CA ARG A 83 1.05 -20.11 10.61
C ARG A 83 1.31 -20.64 9.21
N MET A 84 0.95 -19.88 8.18
CA MET A 84 1.21 -20.27 6.79
C MET A 84 2.72 -20.31 6.51
N LEU A 85 3.47 -19.27 6.89
CA LEU A 85 4.93 -19.23 6.75
C LEU A 85 5.61 -20.33 7.56
N ALA A 86 5.22 -20.52 8.83
CA ALA A 86 5.79 -21.55 9.70
C ALA A 86 5.57 -22.96 9.14
N SER A 87 4.35 -23.26 8.69
CA SER A 87 4.06 -24.56 8.08
C SER A 87 4.75 -24.75 6.72
N ALA A 88 5.03 -23.68 5.98
CA ALA A 88 5.84 -23.72 4.76
C ALA A 88 7.30 -24.07 5.06
N VAL A 89 7.90 -23.48 6.10
CA VAL A 89 9.25 -23.82 6.57
C VAL A 89 9.33 -25.29 6.96
N LEU A 90 8.39 -25.78 7.78
CA LEU A 90 8.35 -27.19 8.19
C LEU A 90 8.16 -28.13 6.99
N ALA A 91 7.31 -27.77 6.03
CA ALA A 91 7.14 -28.55 4.81
C ALA A 91 8.39 -28.55 3.92
N ALA A 92 9.14 -27.44 3.91
CA ALA A 92 10.41 -27.35 3.19
C ALA A 92 11.49 -28.21 3.84
N GLN A 93 11.52 -28.29 5.18
CA GLN A 93 12.49 -29.05 5.97
C GLN A 93 12.17 -30.55 6.07
N SER A 94 10.95 -30.99 5.74
CA SER A 94 10.56 -32.41 5.84
C SER A 94 10.54 -33.09 4.48
N GLN A 95 10.99 -34.33 4.35
CA GLN A 95 10.84 -35.08 3.10
C GLN A 95 9.43 -35.62 2.89
N ASN A 96 8.62 -35.74 3.95
CA ASN A 96 7.29 -36.35 3.92
C ASN A 96 6.15 -35.33 3.85
N LEU A 97 6.49 -34.05 3.73
CA LEU A 97 5.53 -32.97 3.56
C LEU A 97 5.69 -32.27 2.21
N GLU A 98 4.58 -32.00 1.56
CA GLU A 98 4.48 -31.09 0.42
C GLU A 98 3.52 -29.95 0.77
N TYR A 99 3.50 -28.87 0.01
CA TYR A 99 2.76 -27.66 0.39
C TYR A 99 1.85 -27.17 -0.73
N VAL A 100 0.59 -26.93 -0.38
CA VAL A 100 -0.43 -26.32 -1.24
C VAL A 100 -0.98 -25.10 -0.52
N GLN A 101 -1.01 -23.97 -1.20
CA GLN A 101 -1.62 -22.74 -0.70
C GLN A 101 -2.89 -22.43 -1.49
N PHE A 102 -3.99 -22.16 -0.79
CA PHE A 102 -5.16 -21.51 -1.37
C PHE A 102 -5.01 -20.00 -1.26
N VAL A 103 -5.22 -19.32 -2.39
CA VAL A 103 -5.19 -17.85 -2.48
C VAL A 103 -6.47 -17.38 -3.15
N SER A 104 -6.95 -16.20 -2.78
CA SER A 104 -8.13 -15.63 -3.43
C SER A 104 -7.73 -14.63 -4.51
N PHE A 105 -8.42 -14.63 -5.65
CA PHE A 105 -8.22 -13.61 -6.69
C PHE A 105 -8.40 -12.20 -6.10
N GLY A 106 -7.47 -11.28 -6.42
CA GLY A 106 -7.49 -9.90 -5.89
C GLY A 106 -7.10 -9.75 -4.40
N CYS A 107 -6.82 -10.85 -3.69
CA CYS A 107 -6.34 -10.79 -2.31
C CYS A 107 -4.85 -10.49 -2.27
N GLY A 108 -4.48 -9.22 -2.22
CA GLY A 108 -3.06 -8.87 -2.18
C GLY A 108 -2.36 -9.08 -0.83
N HIS A 109 -3.04 -9.57 0.20
CA HIS A 109 -2.33 -10.23 1.32
C HIS A 109 -1.70 -11.54 0.87
N ASP A 110 -2.41 -12.30 0.03
CA ASP A 110 -1.88 -13.54 -0.54
C ASP A 110 -0.78 -13.25 -1.57
N ALA A 111 -0.80 -12.11 -2.24
CA ALA A 111 0.22 -11.73 -3.23
C ALA A 111 1.64 -11.74 -2.65
N TYR A 112 1.90 -10.93 -1.62
CA TYR A 112 3.23 -10.88 -1.01
C TYR A 112 3.53 -12.11 -0.15
N LEU A 113 2.50 -12.77 0.40
CA LEU A 113 2.66 -13.97 1.22
C LEU A 113 3.08 -15.18 0.37
N SER A 114 2.47 -15.36 -0.81
CA SER A 114 2.80 -16.45 -1.73
C SER A 114 4.21 -16.32 -2.27
N ASP A 115 4.61 -15.10 -2.65
CA ASP A 115 5.98 -14.80 -3.08
C ASP A 115 7.00 -15.18 -1.99
N GLU A 116 6.70 -14.87 -0.73
CA GLU A 116 7.59 -15.17 0.38
C GLU A 116 7.64 -16.68 0.71
N ILE A 117 6.49 -17.36 0.71
CA ILE A 117 6.41 -18.82 0.87
C ILE A 117 7.23 -19.51 -0.22
N GLN A 118 7.10 -19.09 -1.48
CA GLN A 118 7.87 -19.62 -2.59
C GLN A 118 9.37 -19.42 -2.40
N ARG A 119 9.80 -18.23 -1.98
CA ARG A 119 11.21 -17.94 -1.70
C ARG A 119 11.75 -18.85 -0.60
N MET A 120 11.10 -18.87 0.56
CA MET A 120 11.57 -19.62 1.73
C MET A 120 11.66 -21.12 1.41
N MET A 121 10.64 -21.71 0.77
CA MET A 121 10.67 -23.13 0.42
C MET A 121 11.75 -23.48 -0.61
N ARG A 122 11.95 -22.62 -1.61
CA ARG A 122 13.00 -22.80 -2.63
C ARG A 122 14.39 -22.73 -2.00
N GLU A 123 14.60 -21.79 -1.09
CA GLU A 123 15.89 -21.58 -0.44
C GLU A 123 16.25 -22.71 0.53
N ILE A 124 15.28 -23.17 1.33
CA ILE A 124 15.49 -24.24 2.32
C ILE A 124 15.82 -25.57 1.65
N SER A 125 15.10 -25.97 0.60
CA SER A 125 15.29 -27.32 0.03
C SER A 125 15.03 -27.45 -1.47
N GLY A 126 14.88 -26.34 -2.19
CA GLY A 126 14.52 -26.33 -3.61
C GLY A 126 13.07 -26.72 -3.90
N LYS A 127 12.25 -26.92 -2.87
CA LYS A 127 10.83 -27.25 -3.05
C LYS A 127 10.05 -26.05 -3.56
N SER A 128 9.04 -26.33 -4.38
CA SER A 128 8.10 -25.34 -4.88
C SER A 128 6.68 -25.70 -4.42
N PRO A 129 5.95 -24.79 -3.76
CA PRO A 129 4.57 -25.01 -3.38
C PRO A 129 3.64 -24.98 -4.60
N LEU A 130 2.47 -25.60 -4.48
CA LEU A 130 1.36 -25.36 -5.41
C LEU A 130 0.49 -24.22 -4.91
N ILE A 131 0.44 -23.11 -5.64
CA ILE A 131 -0.43 -21.98 -5.33
C ILE A 131 -1.71 -22.08 -6.16
N LEU A 132 -2.85 -22.39 -5.53
CA LEU A 132 -4.15 -22.47 -6.19
C LEU A 132 -4.94 -21.20 -5.92
N LYS A 133 -5.14 -20.42 -6.99
CA LYS A 133 -5.98 -19.24 -6.95
C LYS A 133 -7.44 -19.66 -7.13
N LEU A 134 -8.25 -19.26 -6.16
CA LEU A 134 -9.69 -19.49 -6.09
C LEU A 134 -10.40 -18.17 -6.41
N ASP A 135 -11.46 -18.28 -7.19
CA ASP A 135 -12.38 -17.20 -7.50
C ASP A 135 -13.84 -17.68 -7.33
N GLU A 136 -14.78 -16.81 -7.65
CA GLU A 136 -16.22 -17.08 -7.60
C GLU A 136 -16.69 -18.10 -8.66
N SER A 137 -15.83 -18.51 -9.60
CA SER A 137 -16.21 -19.46 -10.63
C SER A 137 -16.23 -20.89 -10.07
N GLU A 138 -17.25 -21.66 -10.44
CA GLU A 138 -17.39 -23.07 -10.06
C GLU A 138 -16.58 -24.01 -10.99
N VAL A 139 -15.62 -23.47 -11.76
CA VAL A 139 -14.92 -24.25 -12.79
C VAL A 139 -13.79 -25.07 -12.16
N GLN A 140 -14.14 -26.27 -11.70
CA GLN A 140 -13.26 -27.24 -11.06
C GLN A 140 -12.17 -27.84 -11.97
N GLY A 141 -12.43 -27.93 -13.28
CA GLY A 141 -11.58 -28.64 -14.24
C GLY A 141 -10.12 -28.18 -14.24
N PRO A 142 -9.84 -26.87 -14.41
CA PRO A 142 -8.49 -26.31 -14.35
C PRO A 142 -7.79 -26.57 -13.02
N LEU A 143 -8.50 -26.43 -11.89
CA LEU A 143 -7.93 -26.68 -10.56
C LEU A 143 -7.53 -28.16 -10.42
N ARG A 144 -8.39 -29.09 -10.86
CA ARG A 144 -8.09 -30.53 -10.86
C ARG A 144 -6.86 -30.89 -11.70
N ILE A 145 -6.69 -30.27 -12.87
CA ILE A 145 -5.49 -30.47 -13.71
C ILE A 145 -4.23 -29.99 -12.99
N ARG A 146 -4.28 -28.84 -12.32
CA ARG A 146 -3.13 -28.30 -11.58
C ARG A 146 -2.74 -29.17 -10.39
N VAL A 147 -3.72 -29.65 -9.63
CA VAL A 147 -3.49 -30.61 -8.53
C VAL A 147 -2.85 -31.90 -9.06
N ARG A 148 -3.42 -32.52 -10.10
CA ARG A 148 -2.87 -33.75 -10.68
C ARG A 148 -1.42 -33.55 -11.17
N SER A 149 -1.16 -32.48 -11.91
CA SER A 149 0.17 -32.17 -12.46
C SER A 149 1.20 -31.96 -11.34
N PHE A 150 0.79 -31.34 -10.23
CA PHE A 150 1.64 -31.17 -9.05
C PHE A 150 1.99 -32.51 -8.40
N LEU A 151 0.99 -33.36 -8.16
CA LEU A 151 1.23 -34.69 -7.58
C LEU A 151 2.10 -35.57 -8.47
N GLU A 152 1.90 -35.55 -9.79
CA GLU A 152 2.76 -36.24 -10.76
C GLU A 152 4.20 -35.74 -10.69
N THR A 153 4.40 -34.42 -10.59
CA THR A 153 5.73 -33.81 -10.46
C THR A 153 6.44 -34.27 -9.18
N ILE A 154 5.74 -34.31 -8.04
CA ILE A 154 6.28 -34.82 -6.78
C ILE A 154 6.66 -36.29 -6.90
N ASN A 155 5.78 -37.12 -7.45
CA ASN A 155 5.98 -38.56 -7.61
C ASN A 155 7.18 -38.85 -8.55
N MET A 156 7.33 -38.09 -9.63
CA MET A 156 8.50 -38.19 -10.51
C MET A 156 9.80 -37.83 -9.78
N ARG A 157 9.80 -36.74 -9.00
CA ARG A 157 10.97 -36.32 -8.20
C ARG A 157 11.37 -37.40 -7.19
N ARG A 158 10.40 -38.01 -6.50
CA ARG A 158 10.63 -39.10 -5.54
C ARG A 158 11.19 -40.35 -6.20
N LYS A 159 10.58 -40.81 -7.30
CA LYS A 159 11.07 -41.98 -8.06
C LYS A 159 12.51 -41.80 -8.55
N LYS A 160 12.84 -40.61 -9.08
CA LYS A 160 14.22 -40.29 -9.51
C LYS A 160 15.20 -40.39 -8.35
N ARG A 161 14.81 -39.92 -7.17
CA ARG A 161 15.65 -39.96 -5.98
C ARG A 161 15.81 -41.38 -5.44
N GLU A 162 14.73 -42.15 -5.32
CA GLU A 162 14.80 -43.57 -4.93
C GLU A 162 15.72 -44.35 -5.86
N MET A 163 15.67 -44.07 -7.17
CA MET A 163 16.57 -44.68 -8.15
C MET A 163 18.04 -44.26 -7.92
N ALA A 164 18.30 -42.99 -7.63
CA ALA A 164 19.64 -42.49 -7.33
C ALA A 164 20.22 -43.10 -6.03
N GLU A 165 19.42 -43.20 -4.97
CA GLU A 165 19.80 -43.83 -3.70
C GLU A 165 20.09 -45.34 -3.87
N ARG A 166 19.30 -46.04 -4.69
CA ARG A 166 19.56 -47.45 -5.05
C ARG A 166 20.87 -47.64 -5.82
N LEU A 167 21.19 -46.73 -6.75
CA LEU A 167 22.44 -46.75 -7.52
C LEU A 167 23.67 -46.47 -6.63
N GLN A 168 23.54 -45.63 -5.61
CA GLN A 168 24.62 -45.35 -4.65
C GLN A 168 24.85 -46.50 -3.66
N ASN A 169 23.82 -47.28 -3.34
CA ASN A 169 23.88 -48.37 -2.36
C ASN A 169 24.16 -49.76 -2.97
N GLN A 170 24.50 -49.87 -4.26
CA GLN A 170 24.94 -51.14 -4.85
C GLN A 170 26.40 -51.45 -4.44
N PRO A 171 26.67 -52.61 -3.82
CA PRO A 171 28.04 -53.02 -3.52
C PRO A 171 28.72 -53.53 -4.81
N GLY A 172 29.72 -52.79 -5.29
CA GLY A 172 30.66 -53.29 -6.30
C GLY A 172 30.64 -52.58 -7.65
N THR A 173 31.02 -51.31 -7.69
CA THR A 173 31.78 -50.78 -8.83
C THR A 173 32.99 -50.02 -8.29
N SER A 174 34.01 -50.79 -7.90
CA SER A 174 35.37 -50.26 -7.83
C SER A 174 35.72 -49.68 -9.19
N ARG A 175 36.26 -48.46 -9.18
CA ARG A 175 36.93 -47.87 -10.34
C ARG A 175 38.01 -48.84 -10.82
N GLN A 176 37.73 -49.57 -11.90
CA GLN A 176 38.79 -50.15 -12.72
C GLN A 176 39.22 -49.08 -13.72
N GLU A 177 40.34 -48.44 -13.42
CA GLU A 177 41.20 -47.87 -14.44
C GLU A 177 41.69 -49.03 -15.31
N ASN A 178 41.33 -49.06 -16.59
CA ASN A 178 42.16 -49.68 -17.61
C ASN A 178 41.89 -49.11 -18.99
N ALA A 179 42.98 -48.83 -19.68
CA ALA A 179 43.08 -48.27 -21.01
C ALA A 179 42.64 -49.27 -22.11
N GLY A 180 42.15 -48.75 -23.24
CA GLY A 180 42.12 -49.47 -24.52
C GLY A 180 40.86 -49.30 -25.36
N GLY A 181 40.97 -48.47 -26.41
CA GLY A 181 40.41 -48.70 -27.76
C GLY A 181 38.90 -48.95 -27.97
N GLY A 182 38.22 -47.93 -28.50
CA GLY A 182 37.19 -47.99 -29.56
C GLY A 182 35.98 -48.93 -29.43
N ASN A 183 34.78 -48.38 -29.24
CA ASN A 183 33.78 -48.21 -30.31
C ASN A 183 32.54 -47.46 -29.76
N GLU A 184 31.93 -46.63 -30.60
CA GLU A 184 30.78 -45.79 -30.26
C GLU A 184 29.52 -46.63 -30.03
N CYS A 185 28.89 -46.48 -28.86
CA CYS A 185 27.45 -46.67 -28.68
C CYS A 185 27.00 -45.76 -27.53
N GLY A 186 26.09 -44.83 -27.85
CA GLY A 186 25.71 -43.70 -27.02
C GLY A 186 25.19 -44.09 -25.64
N THR A 187 26.04 -43.96 -24.62
CA THR A 187 25.60 -43.74 -23.26
C THR A 187 25.25 -42.26 -23.13
N ALA A 188 23.95 -41.96 -23.05
CA ALA A 188 23.49 -40.64 -22.66
C ALA A 188 24.10 -40.35 -21.27
N ALA A 189 25.12 -39.50 -21.24
CA ALA A 189 25.71 -39.00 -20.03
C ALA A 189 24.59 -38.38 -19.19
N LEU A 190 24.25 -39.04 -18.08
CA LEU A 190 23.39 -38.50 -17.04
C LEU A 190 23.98 -37.14 -16.62
N GLY A 191 23.24 -36.07 -16.90
CA GLY A 191 23.71 -34.70 -16.66
C GLY A 191 24.14 -34.45 -15.21
N PRO A 192 24.97 -33.43 -14.96
CA PRO A 192 25.58 -33.13 -13.65
C PRO A 192 24.60 -32.87 -12.49
N ASP A 193 23.30 -32.71 -12.76
CA ASP A 193 22.28 -32.40 -11.74
C ASP A 193 21.88 -33.58 -10.83
N ILE A 194 22.28 -34.82 -11.14
CA ILE A 194 21.82 -36.02 -10.41
C ILE A 194 22.57 -36.23 -9.07
N GLN A 195 23.62 -35.46 -8.80
CA GLN A 195 24.47 -35.63 -7.61
C GLN A 195 24.07 -34.83 -6.36
N LYS A 196 23.10 -33.91 -6.41
CA LYS A 196 22.67 -33.21 -5.18
C LYS A 196 21.69 -34.08 -4.40
N SER A 197 22.17 -34.70 -3.32
CA SER A 197 21.32 -35.22 -2.25
C SER A 197 20.37 -34.11 -1.78
N TRP A 198 19.14 -34.45 -1.41
CA TRP A 198 18.24 -33.49 -0.77
C TRP A 198 18.94 -32.94 0.48
N GLN A 199 19.21 -31.64 0.49
CA GLN A 199 19.86 -30.92 1.57
C GLN A 199 18.92 -29.83 2.07
N VAL A 200 18.85 -29.70 3.38
CA VAL A 200 18.13 -28.63 4.05
C VAL A 200 19.14 -27.53 4.36
N HIS A 201 18.86 -26.33 3.90
CA HIS A 201 19.64 -25.14 4.12
C HIS A 201 18.91 -24.22 5.10
N GLU A 202 19.67 -23.50 5.91
CA GLU A 202 19.14 -22.39 6.70
C GLU A 202 18.77 -21.22 5.79
N LEU A 203 17.77 -20.44 6.19
CA LEU A 203 17.41 -19.22 5.48
C LEU A 203 18.51 -18.18 5.64
N SER A 204 18.93 -17.60 4.54
CA SER A 204 19.82 -16.44 4.49
C SER A 204 19.09 -15.16 4.91
N ASP A 205 19.85 -14.10 5.13
CA ASP A 205 19.29 -12.77 5.38
C ASP A 205 18.42 -12.34 4.17
N PRO A 206 17.11 -12.10 4.37
CA PRO A 206 16.21 -11.68 3.30
C PRO A 206 16.58 -10.34 2.64
N TYR A 207 17.39 -9.52 3.33
CA TYR A 207 17.88 -8.22 2.90
C TYR A 207 19.40 -8.15 3.08
N PRO A 208 20.20 -8.83 2.24
CA PRO A 208 21.65 -8.94 2.46
C PRO A 208 22.40 -7.62 2.31
N VAL A 209 21.82 -6.64 1.61
CA VAL A 209 22.41 -5.32 1.41
C VAL A 209 21.77 -4.33 2.38
N LYS A 210 22.57 -3.86 3.34
CA LYS A 210 22.17 -2.87 4.33
C LYS A 210 22.55 -1.46 3.89
N PHE A 211 21.80 -0.47 4.35
CA PHE A 211 22.20 0.93 4.27
C PHE A 211 23.00 1.31 5.52
N GLU A 212 24.31 1.45 5.37
CA GLU A 212 25.26 1.67 6.46
C GLU A 212 25.53 3.17 6.72
N VAL A 213 26.21 3.48 7.83
CA VAL A 213 26.53 4.87 8.19
C VAL A 213 27.34 5.57 7.09
N GLU A 214 28.26 4.83 6.46
CA GLU A 214 29.08 5.32 5.36
C GLU A 214 28.26 5.62 4.09
N ASP A 215 27.15 4.90 3.89
CA ASP A 215 26.29 5.04 2.72
C ASP A 215 25.59 6.39 2.67
N ARG A 216 25.44 7.08 3.81
CA ARG A 216 24.95 8.47 3.85
C ARG A 216 25.71 9.38 2.87
N LYS A 217 27.01 9.14 2.69
CA LYS A 217 27.88 9.89 1.78
C LYS A 217 28.15 9.17 0.46
N LYS A 218 28.12 7.83 0.45
CA LYS A 218 28.47 7.00 -0.72
C LYS A 218 27.30 6.69 -1.64
N ARG A 219 26.07 6.66 -1.13
CA ARG A 219 24.86 6.33 -1.90
C ARG A 219 23.99 7.55 -2.16
N THR A 220 23.33 7.56 -3.30
CA THR A 220 22.26 8.50 -3.64
C THR A 220 20.94 7.83 -3.31
N VAL A 221 20.13 8.46 -2.47
CA VAL A 221 18.82 7.97 -2.06
C VAL A 221 17.75 8.52 -2.99
N LEU A 222 17.14 7.64 -3.78
CA LEU A 222 16.02 7.98 -4.65
C LEU A 222 14.73 7.92 -3.84
N VAL A 223 13.94 8.99 -3.87
CA VAL A 223 12.66 9.08 -3.17
C VAL A 223 11.54 9.02 -4.22
N PRO A 224 10.84 7.88 -4.36
CA PRO A 224 9.71 7.75 -5.29
C PRO A 224 8.56 8.69 -4.97
N ASN A 225 7.70 8.97 -5.95
CA ASN A 225 6.61 9.94 -5.82
C ASN A 225 5.40 9.36 -5.10
N THR A 226 5.07 9.96 -3.97
CA THR A 226 3.70 9.98 -3.43
C THR A 226 2.96 11.21 -3.93
N SER A 227 3.57 12.38 -3.77
CA SER A 227 3.23 13.59 -4.50
C SER A 227 4.51 14.32 -4.86
N HIS A 228 4.49 15.10 -5.94
CA HIS A 228 5.66 15.85 -6.36
C HIS A 228 6.13 16.83 -5.26
N ALA A 229 5.21 17.54 -4.60
CA ALA A 229 5.57 18.48 -3.55
C ALA A 229 6.10 17.80 -2.28
N PHE A 230 5.44 16.71 -1.84
CA PHE A 230 5.84 15.95 -0.67
C PHE A 230 7.24 15.37 -0.83
N CYS A 231 7.53 14.73 -1.97
CA CYS A 231 8.81 14.06 -2.19
C CYS A 231 9.98 15.04 -2.24
N ARG A 232 9.76 16.27 -2.70
CA ARG A 232 10.75 17.36 -2.64
C ARG A 232 11.05 17.77 -1.20
N ILE A 233 10.02 17.95 -0.37
CA ILE A 233 10.20 18.28 1.05
C ILE A 233 10.81 17.11 1.83
N MET A 234 10.41 15.86 1.55
CA MET A 234 11.00 14.67 2.15
C MET A 234 12.49 14.56 1.81
N SER A 235 12.85 14.74 0.55
CA SER A 235 14.25 14.74 0.11
C SER A 235 15.06 15.84 0.79
N ALA A 236 14.51 17.05 0.89
CA ALA A 236 15.12 18.16 1.64
C ALA A 236 15.34 17.81 3.12
N ALA A 237 14.34 17.21 3.78
CA ALA A 237 14.43 16.77 5.17
C ALA A 237 15.53 15.71 5.37
N LEU A 238 15.63 14.72 4.46
CA LEU A 238 16.68 13.70 4.48
C LEU A 238 18.08 14.31 4.29
N LYS A 239 18.23 15.28 3.36
CA LYS A 239 19.50 16.01 3.17
C LYS A 239 19.96 16.72 4.44
N THR A 240 19.04 17.23 5.25
CA THR A 240 19.42 17.85 6.54
C THR A 240 20.00 16.87 7.57
N GLN A 241 19.89 15.56 7.33
CA GLN A 241 20.56 14.49 8.11
C GLN A 241 21.82 13.94 7.44
N GLY A 242 22.28 14.60 6.37
CA GLY A 242 23.48 14.21 5.63
C GLY A 242 23.26 13.12 4.59
N ILE A 243 22.02 12.81 4.20
CA ILE A 243 21.71 11.87 3.12
C ILE A 243 21.70 12.61 1.78
N ARG A 244 22.33 12.03 0.75
CA ARG A 244 22.20 12.52 -0.64
C ARG A 244 20.86 12.09 -1.25
N ALA A 245 19.77 12.74 -0.84
CA ALA A 245 18.42 12.38 -1.29
C ALA A 245 17.99 13.16 -2.54
N VAL A 246 17.37 12.48 -3.50
CA VAL A 246 16.86 13.03 -4.76
C VAL A 246 15.40 12.57 -4.95
N PRO A 247 14.44 13.48 -5.12
CA PRO A 247 13.08 13.11 -5.49
C PRO A 247 13.07 12.61 -6.93
N LEU A 248 12.40 11.48 -7.19
CA LEU A 248 12.25 10.96 -8.53
C LEU A 248 11.34 11.85 -9.37
N ALA A 249 11.52 11.82 -10.69
CA ALA A 249 10.54 12.39 -11.62
C ALA A 249 9.25 11.56 -11.57
N VAL A 250 8.09 12.22 -11.76
CA VAL A 250 6.79 11.55 -11.74
C VAL A 250 6.73 10.48 -12.84
N GLY A 251 6.53 9.23 -12.42
CA GLY A 251 6.41 8.07 -13.27
C GLY A 251 5.12 8.08 -14.08
N ARG A 252 5.20 7.52 -15.29
CA ARG A 252 4.03 7.32 -16.17
C ARG A 252 4.04 5.90 -16.74
N GLU A 253 3.83 5.75 -18.04
CA GLU A 253 3.64 4.47 -18.73
C GLU A 253 4.79 3.50 -18.48
N GLU A 254 6.04 3.97 -18.48
CA GLU A 254 7.21 3.11 -18.25
C GLU A 254 7.30 2.62 -16.80
N ALA A 255 6.96 3.47 -15.82
CA ALA A 255 6.90 3.08 -14.42
C ALA A 255 5.78 2.03 -14.22
N ILE A 256 4.59 2.26 -14.79
CA ILE A 256 3.47 1.30 -14.78
C ILE A 256 3.93 -0.03 -15.37
N ARG A 257 4.55 -0.01 -16.56
CA ARG A 257 4.99 -1.22 -17.26
C ARG A 257 6.00 -2.02 -16.43
N LEU A 258 6.98 -1.36 -15.82
CA LEU A 258 7.97 -2.01 -14.94
C LEU A 258 7.33 -2.53 -13.65
N GLY A 259 6.40 -1.77 -13.07
CA GLY A 259 5.61 -2.20 -11.91
C GLY A 259 4.87 -3.50 -12.16
N LYS A 260 4.14 -3.61 -13.29
CA LYS A 260 3.46 -4.84 -13.70
C LYS A 260 4.42 -6.00 -14.00
N GLN A 261 5.62 -5.69 -14.49
CA GLN A 261 6.59 -6.70 -14.87
C GLN A 261 7.24 -7.37 -13.66
N TYR A 262 7.54 -6.60 -12.60
CA TYR A 262 8.36 -7.07 -11.48
C TYR A 262 7.63 -7.15 -10.14
N VAL A 263 6.45 -6.55 -10.02
CA VAL A 263 5.63 -6.59 -8.80
C VAL A 263 4.43 -7.51 -9.03
N HIS A 264 4.03 -8.26 -8.00
CA HIS A 264 2.93 -9.22 -8.10
C HIS A 264 1.62 -8.56 -8.56
N ASN A 265 0.94 -9.15 -9.55
CA ASN A 265 -0.23 -8.56 -10.19
C ASN A 265 -1.47 -8.33 -9.30
N ASP A 266 -1.64 -9.08 -8.20
CA ASP A 266 -2.75 -8.87 -7.24
C ASP A 266 -2.42 -7.83 -6.15
N ILE A 267 -1.26 -7.17 -6.23
CA ILE A 267 -0.91 -6.08 -5.33
C ILE A 267 -1.66 -4.79 -5.71
N CYS A 268 -1.71 -3.83 -4.80
CA CYS A 268 -2.37 -2.56 -5.07
C CYS A 268 -1.59 -1.73 -6.11
N PHE A 269 -2.31 -1.08 -7.02
CA PHE A 269 -1.71 -0.27 -8.09
C PHE A 269 -0.69 0.78 -7.60
N PRO A 270 -0.88 1.47 -6.45
CA PRO A 270 0.12 2.37 -5.88
C PRO A 270 1.48 1.71 -5.64
N ALA A 271 1.53 0.43 -5.22
CA ALA A 271 2.79 -0.29 -5.04
C ALA A 271 3.54 -0.46 -6.37
N GLN A 272 2.80 -0.78 -7.44
CA GLN A 272 3.36 -0.95 -8.77
C GLN A 272 3.93 0.37 -9.31
N ILE A 273 3.25 1.49 -9.07
CA ILE A 273 3.74 2.82 -9.49
C ILE A 273 5.06 3.16 -8.80
N VAL A 274 5.09 3.14 -7.48
CA VAL A 274 6.24 3.60 -6.68
C VAL A 274 7.47 2.71 -6.90
N ILE A 275 7.28 1.39 -6.96
CA ILE A 275 8.36 0.44 -7.27
C ILE A 275 8.78 0.58 -8.74
N GLY A 276 7.82 0.75 -9.64
CA GLY A 276 8.06 0.97 -11.06
C GLY A 276 8.87 2.23 -11.34
N GLU A 277 8.65 3.32 -10.63
CA GLU A 277 9.45 4.55 -10.70
C GLU A 277 10.91 4.30 -10.30
N ALA A 278 11.13 3.58 -9.20
CA ALA A 278 12.48 3.24 -8.75
C ALA A 278 13.21 2.38 -9.81
N LEU A 279 12.53 1.38 -10.38
CA LEU A 279 13.08 0.55 -11.45
C LEU A 279 13.32 1.34 -12.74
N ALA A 280 12.43 2.27 -13.10
CA ALA A 280 12.60 3.13 -14.27
C ALA A 280 13.83 4.03 -14.12
N ALA A 281 14.03 4.59 -12.92
CA ALA A 281 15.20 5.41 -12.62
C ALA A 281 16.49 4.61 -12.75
N LEU A 282 16.56 3.39 -12.19
CA LEU A 282 17.73 2.51 -12.33
C LEU A 282 17.99 2.13 -13.79
N ARG A 283 16.93 1.74 -14.52
CA ARG A 283 17.02 1.34 -15.94
C ARG A 283 17.43 2.48 -16.87
N SER A 284 17.22 3.73 -16.47
CA SER A 284 17.64 4.90 -17.26
C SER A 284 19.16 5.03 -17.42
N GLY A 285 19.95 4.35 -16.56
CA GLY A 285 21.41 4.45 -16.52
C GLY A 285 21.94 5.72 -15.87
N GLN A 286 21.06 6.62 -15.37
CA GLN A 286 21.47 7.84 -14.67
C GLN A 286 22.04 7.56 -13.27
N TYR A 287 21.74 6.40 -12.70
CA TYR A 287 22.12 6.01 -11.35
C TYR A 287 22.90 4.70 -11.39
N VAL A 288 24.07 4.69 -10.76
CA VAL A 288 24.89 3.48 -10.60
C VAL A 288 24.27 2.65 -9.47
N PRO A 289 23.80 1.41 -9.71
CA PRO A 289 23.08 0.63 -8.70
C PRO A 289 23.82 0.43 -7.37
N SER A 290 25.14 0.16 -7.41
CA SER A 290 25.97 -0.01 -6.21
C SER A 290 26.14 1.28 -5.38
N GLU A 291 25.92 2.44 -5.99
CA GLU A 291 25.94 3.75 -5.33
C GLU A 291 24.52 4.30 -5.12
N THR A 292 23.50 3.45 -5.22
CA THR A 292 22.10 3.85 -5.12
C THR A 292 21.42 3.17 -3.95
N ALA A 293 20.47 3.87 -3.36
CA ALA A 293 19.52 3.33 -2.41
C ALA A 293 18.12 3.90 -2.70
N ILE A 294 17.07 3.20 -2.31
CA ILE A 294 15.68 3.66 -2.45
C ILE A 294 15.11 4.02 -1.08
N GLY A 295 14.57 5.22 -0.96
CA GLY A 295 13.81 5.69 0.19
C GLY A 295 12.35 5.30 0.07
N MET A 296 11.98 4.16 0.67
CA MET A 296 10.63 3.61 0.58
C MET A 296 9.80 4.06 1.78
N GLY A 297 8.62 4.63 1.51
CA GLY A 297 7.64 4.91 2.55
C GLY A 297 7.18 3.61 3.22
N LYS A 298 7.07 3.63 4.54
CA LYS A 298 6.52 2.55 5.35
C LYS A 298 5.50 3.11 6.33
N TYR A 299 4.37 2.43 6.38
CA TYR A 299 3.24 2.74 7.25
C TYR A 299 2.83 1.46 7.95
N ILE A 300 3.01 1.40 9.26
CA ILE A 300 2.63 0.24 10.06
C ILE A 300 1.14 0.34 10.37
N GLY A 301 0.33 -0.51 9.73
CA GLY A 301 -1.11 -0.52 9.95
C GLY A 301 -1.82 -1.57 9.11
N ASP A 302 -3.05 -1.26 8.75
CA ASP A 302 -3.96 -2.06 7.94
C ASP A 302 -3.68 -1.97 6.41
N CYS A 303 -2.79 -1.06 6.00
CA CYS A 303 -2.39 -0.86 4.62
C CYS A 303 -1.23 -1.78 4.21
N ARG A 304 -1.20 -2.16 2.91
CA ARG A 304 -0.12 -2.95 2.31
C ARG A 304 1.22 -2.21 2.21
N LEU A 305 1.21 -0.89 2.40
CA LEU A 305 2.43 -0.06 2.47
C LEU A 305 3.43 -0.60 3.52
N THR A 306 2.95 -1.27 4.57
CA THR A 306 3.78 -2.01 5.55
C THR A 306 4.82 -2.91 4.87
N HIS A 307 4.48 -3.54 3.73
CA HIS A 307 5.31 -4.54 3.05
C HIS A 307 5.93 -4.06 1.74
N TYR A 308 5.92 -2.75 1.45
CA TYR A 308 6.49 -2.25 0.20
C TYR A 308 8.01 -2.49 0.12
N SER A 309 8.74 -2.52 1.24
CA SER A 309 10.15 -2.89 1.26
C SER A 309 10.41 -4.33 0.81
N ALA A 310 9.55 -5.27 1.22
CA ALA A 310 9.63 -6.67 0.82
C ALA A 310 9.36 -6.84 -0.69
N LEU A 311 8.31 -6.18 -1.18
CA LEU A 311 7.97 -6.15 -2.59
C LEU A 311 9.06 -5.50 -3.43
N LEU A 312 9.61 -4.37 -2.96
CA LEU A 312 10.71 -3.66 -3.61
C LEU A 312 11.97 -4.53 -3.67
N ARG A 313 12.35 -5.19 -2.57
CA ARG A 313 13.53 -6.08 -2.55
C ARG A 313 13.40 -7.19 -3.57
N LYS A 314 12.25 -7.88 -3.61
CA LYS A 314 11.97 -8.90 -4.62
C LYS A 314 12.05 -8.32 -6.04
N ALA A 315 11.40 -7.19 -6.29
CA ALA A 315 11.37 -6.57 -7.62
C ALA A 315 12.77 -6.12 -8.08
N LEU A 316 13.60 -5.61 -7.18
CA LEU A 316 14.99 -5.26 -7.46
C LEU A 316 15.83 -6.52 -7.77
N ASP A 317 15.68 -7.59 -7.00
CA ASP A 317 16.40 -8.85 -7.24
C ASP A 317 16.03 -9.44 -8.61
N ASP A 318 14.74 -9.52 -8.92
CA ASP A 318 14.22 -10.05 -10.19
C ASP A 318 14.62 -9.18 -11.39
N ALA A 319 14.76 -7.86 -11.19
CA ALA A 319 15.21 -6.91 -12.20
C ALA A 319 16.74 -6.83 -12.36
N GLY A 320 17.51 -7.57 -11.55
CA GLY A 320 18.97 -7.61 -11.62
C GLY A 320 19.69 -6.48 -10.88
N TYR A 321 19.08 -5.94 -9.82
CA TYR A 321 19.65 -4.90 -8.95
C TYR A 321 19.77 -5.34 -7.46
N PRO A 322 20.38 -6.50 -7.15
CA PRO A 322 20.54 -6.97 -5.78
C PRO A 322 21.33 -6.01 -4.88
N GLU A 323 22.24 -5.21 -5.43
CA GLU A 323 23.16 -4.30 -4.74
C GLU A 323 22.54 -2.97 -4.27
N VAL A 324 21.32 -2.66 -4.71
CA VAL A 324 20.61 -1.43 -4.32
C VAL A 324 20.08 -1.56 -2.90
N ALA A 325 20.49 -0.68 -1.99
CA ALA A 325 20.03 -0.68 -0.61
C ALA A 325 18.61 -0.06 -0.48
N ILE A 326 17.92 -0.37 0.62
CA ILE A 326 16.60 0.18 0.92
C ILE A 326 16.67 0.87 2.28
N LEU A 327 16.11 2.08 2.38
CA LEU A 327 15.85 2.72 3.67
C LEU A 327 14.38 3.10 3.80
N THR A 328 13.88 3.12 5.03
CA THR A 328 12.48 3.46 5.32
C THR A 328 12.39 4.56 6.38
N ASN A 329 11.18 5.03 6.63
CA ASN A 329 10.86 6.00 7.67
C ASN A 329 10.39 5.36 8.99
N ASP A 330 10.69 4.07 9.22
CA ASP A 330 10.29 3.36 10.43
C ASP A 330 10.92 3.92 11.71
N ASP A 331 10.15 3.88 12.80
CA ASP A 331 10.66 4.08 14.17
C ASP A 331 11.57 2.93 14.61
N VAL A 332 11.28 1.71 14.13
CA VAL A 332 12.00 0.47 14.42
C VAL A 332 12.31 -0.23 13.11
N ASP A 333 13.60 -0.37 12.79
CA ASP A 333 14.07 -1.11 11.61
C ASP A 333 13.99 -2.62 11.87
N TYR A 334 12.81 -3.20 11.60
CA TYR A 334 12.47 -4.59 11.97
C TYR A 334 13.30 -5.66 11.26
N HIS A 335 13.82 -5.36 10.06
CA HIS A 335 14.64 -6.29 9.28
C HIS A 335 16.08 -5.81 9.07
N ASP A 336 16.51 -4.83 9.87
CA ASP A 336 17.85 -4.26 9.82
C ASP A 336 18.24 -3.81 8.40
N LEU A 337 17.30 -3.20 7.65
CA LEU A 337 17.57 -2.77 6.27
C LEU A 337 18.53 -1.58 6.22
N HIS A 338 18.49 -0.72 7.24
CA HIS A 338 19.19 0.56 7.26
C HIS A 338 19.73 0.93 8.65
N PRO A 339 20.63 0.09 9.24
CA PRO A 339 21.26 0.38 10.54
C PRO A 339 21.99 1.74 10.54
N GLY A 340 22.47 2.15 9.37
CA GLY A 340 23.11 3.42 9.14
C GLY A 340 22.19 4.63 9.15
N PHE A 341 20.86 4.49 9.19
CA PHE A 341 19.92 5.61 9.18
C PHE A 341 18.69 5.36 10.05
N ARG A 342 18.32 6.37 10.84
CA ARG A 342 17.00 6.48 11.44
C ARG A 342 16.53 7.92 11.34
N MET A 343 15.27 8.12 11.02
CA MET A 343 14.72 9.47 10.95
C MET A 343 14.68 10.07 12.35
N ASN A 344 15.47 11.13 12.58
CA ASN A 344 15.49 11.81 13.87
C ASN A 344 14.28 12.74 14.07
N LEU A 345 13.99 13.05 15.34
CA LEU A 345 12.86 13.90 15.73
C LEU A 345 12.92 15.29 15.10
N VAL A 346 14.12 15.85 14.89
CA VAL A 346 14.29 17.17 14.26
C VAL A 346 13.78 17.16 12.83
N SER A 347 14.06 16.10 12.08
CA SER A 347 13.64 15.95 10.68
C SER A 347 12.15 15.66 10.59
N ALA A 348 11.61 14.86 11.53
CA ALA A 348 10.17 14.64 11.65
C ALA A 348 9.42 15.95 11.93
N ILE A 349 9.89 16.79 12.84
CA ILE A 349 9.30 18.12 13.13
C ILE A 349 9.42 19.04 11.92
N ARG A 350 10.55 19.03 11.22
CA ARG A 350 10.75 19.80 9.98
C ARG A 350 9.75 19.41 8.90
N LEU A 351 9.55 18.12 8.69
CA LEU A 351 8.56 17.58 7.76
C LEU A 351 7.14 17.98 8.18
N ALA A 352 6.75 17.70 9.42
CA ALA A 352 5.44 18.05 9.97
C ALA A 352 5.15 19.57 9.88
N GLY A 353 6.17 20.40 10.07
CA GLY A 353 6.08 21.85 9.93
C GLY A 353 5.91 22.33 8.49
N ALA A 354 6.49 21.62 7.51
CA ALA A 354 6.44 21.99 6.09
C ALA A 354 5.19 21.45 5.37
N LEU A 355 4.54 20.39 5.88
CA LEU A 355 3.35 19.78 5.28
C LEU A 355 2.19 20.79 5.07
N PRO A 356 1.80 21.62 6.07
CA PRO A 356 0.78 22.64 5.83
C PRO A 356 1.17 23.68 4.78
N MET A 357 2.47 23.94 4.59
CA MET A 357 2.93 24.91 3.59
C MET A 357 2.68 24.37 2.19
N ILE A 358 3.00 23.10 1.93
CA ILE A 358 2.78 22.49 0.62
C ILE A 358 1.29 22.33 0.32
N ASP A 359 0.48 21.91 1.29
CA ASP A 359 -0.97 21.77 1.12
C ASP A 359 -1.59 23.13 0.72
N ILE A 360 -1.14 24.23 1.33
CA ILE A 360 -1.62 25.58 0.99
C ILE A 360 -1.17 25.99 -0.41
N LEU A 361 0.07 25.72 -0.80
CA LEU A 361 0.55 26.07 -2.14
C LEU A 361 -0.20 25.30 -3.22
N GLU A 362 -0.50 24.02 -3.00
CA GLU A 362 -1.29 23.19 -3.91
C GLU A 362 -2.76 23.64 -3.97
N GLU A 363 -3.36 24.00 -2.82
CA GLU A 363 -4.70 24.60 -2.79
C GLU A 363 -4.76 25.90 -3.59
N LEU A 364 -3.76 26.78 -3.41
CA LEU A 364 -3.67 28.03 -4.16
C LEU A 364 -3.47 27.79 -5.66
N LEU A 365 -2.62 26.83 -6.04
CA LEU A 365 -2.43 26.44 -7.43
C LEU A 365 -3.78 26.08 -8.08
N ARG A 366 -4.57 25.20 -7.45
CA ARG A 366 -5.89 24.77 -7.99
C ARG A 366 -6.94 25.88 -8.00
N LYS A 367 -6.81 26.86 -7.11
CA LYS A 367 -7.65 28.06 -7.09
C LYS A 367 -7.27 29.09 -8.14
N ILE A 368 -6.02 29.11 -8.62
CA ILE A 368 -5.53 30.13 -9.55
C ILE A 368 -5.48 29.59 -10.98
N ARG A 369 -4.95 28.39 -11.17
CA ARG A 369 -4.68 27.76 -12.46
C ARG A 369 -5.87 27.68 -13.42
N PRO A 370 -7.11 27.38 -13.00
CA PRO A 370 -8.26 27.40 -13.91
C PRO A 370 -8.62 28.81 -14.41
N TYR A 371 -8.10 29.86 -13.77
CA TYR A 371 -8.46 31.25 -13.97
C TYR A 371 -7.29 32.13 -14.43
N GLU A 372 -6.10 31.54 -14.64
CA GLU A 372 -4.91 32.29 -15.01
C GLU A 372 -5.08 32.98 -16.37
N LYS A 373 -4.60 34.23 -16.48
CA LYS A 373 -4.65 34.97 -17.76
C LYS A 373 -3.58 34.50 -18.74
N VAL A 374 -2.44 34.06 -18.21
CA VAL A 374 -1.32 33.53 -18.99
C VAL A 374 -1.18 32.05 -18.65
N SER A 375 -1.44 31.20 -19.64
CA SER A 375 -1.40 29.76 -19.47
C SER A 375 0.00 29.29 -19.01
N GLY A 376 0.04 28.47 -17.97
CA GLY A 376 1.26 27.93 -17.36
C GLY A 376 1.93 28.85 -16.32
N SER A 377 1.45 30.09 -16.15
CA SER A 377 2.04 31.03 -15.19
C SER A 377 1.90 30.56 -13.74
N SER A 378 0.80 29.86 -13.41
CA SER A 378 0.55 29.30 -12.09
C SER A 378 1.48 28.13 -11.78
N ASP A 379 1.74 27.27 -12.77
CA ASP A 379 2.63 26.12 -12.62
C ASP A 379 4.08 26.54 -12.42
N GLN A 380 4.54 27.54 -13.19
CA GLN A 380 5.84 28.14 -13.01
C GLN A 380 5.98 28.77 -11.61
N ALA A 381 4.98 29.55 -11.20
CA ALA A 381 4.95 30.19 -9.88
C ALA A 381 4.98 29.17 -8.74
N PHE A 382 4.25 28.06 -8.88
CA PHE A 382 4.24 26.97 -7.92
C PHE A 382 5.62 26.28 -7.84
N GLY A 383 6.28 26.05 -8.98
CA GLY A 383 7.65 25.52 -9.02
C GLY A 383 8.63 26.38 -8.22
N GLU A 384 8.65 27.68 -8.51
CA GLU A 384 9.48 28.68 -7.81
C GLU A 384 9.12 28.81 -6.32
N ALA A 385 7.82 28.78 -6.00
CA ALA A 385 7.31 28.81 -4.64
C ALA A 385 7.82 27.62 -3.82
N MET A 386 7.80 26.42 -4.41
CA MET A 386 8.34 25.21 -3.81
C MET A 386 9.86 25.28 -3.64
N ASP A 387 10.59 25.85 -4.61
CA ASP A 387 12.04 26.08 -4.48
C ASP A 387 12.37 26.93 -3.24
N PHE A 388 11.62 28.02 -3.00
CA PHE A 388 11.84 28.85 -1.81
C PHE A 388 11.65 28.10 -0.49
N VAL A 389 10.63 27.24 -0.40
CA VAL A 389 10.37 26.45 0.81
C VAL A 389 11.44 25.39 1.01
N VAL A 390 11.79 24.65 -0.05
CA VAL A 390 12.82 23.59 -0.06
C VAL A 390 14.18 24.17 0.33
N ASP A 391 14.64 25.22 -0.35
CA ASP A 391 15.92 25.88 -0.06
C ASP A 391 15.98 26.42 1.37
N GLY A 392 14.86 27.00 1.83
CA GLY A 392 14.72 27.48 3.20
C GLY A 392 14.88 26.34 4.22
N LEU A 393 14.21 25.22 3.97
CA LEU A 393 14.25 24.04 4.83
C LEU A 393 15.67 23.44 4.88
N GLU A 394 16.33 23.30 3.74
CA GLU A 394 17.67 22.72 3.64
C GLU A 394 18.72 23.59 4.36
N ARG A 395 18.69 24.92 4.17
CA ARG A 395 19.74 25.82 4.70
C ARG A 395 19.55 26.23 6.15
N HIS A 396 18.29 26.42 6.57
CA HIS A 396 17.99 27.01 7.88
C HIS A 396 16.89 26.28 8.65
N GLY A 397 16.50 25.07 8.23
CA GLY A 397 15.46 24.29 8.88
C GLY A 397 14.10 24.98 8.84
N LEU A 398 13.27 24.75 9.86
CA LEU A 398 11.88 25.19 9.87
C LEU A 398 11.70 26.72 9.80
N SER A 399 12.59 27.49 10.42
CA SER A 399 12.55 28.96 10.33
C SER A 399 12.92 29.46 8.92
N GLY A 400 13.79 28.73 8.21
CA GLY A 400 14.05 28.94 6.81
C GLY A 400 12.85 28.61 5.94
N ALA A 401 12.22 27.46 6.16
CA ALA A 401 11.01 27.05 5.45
C ALA A 401 9.88 28.08 5.61
N LEU A 402 9.63 28.60 6.81
CA LEU A 402 8.63 29.67 7.04
C LEU A 402 8.96 30.97 6.29
N ARG A 403 10.23 31.37 6.25
CA ARG A 403 10.67 32.54 5.46
C ARG A 403 10.53 32.30 3.96
N GLY A 404 10.88 31.10 3.50
CA GLY A 404 10.68 30.64 2.13
C GLY A 404 9.20 30.65 1.75
N PHE A 405 8.34 30.14 2.62
CA PHE A 405 6.88 30.12 2.44
C PHE A 405 6.29 31.54 2.37
N LYS A 406 6.81 32.49 3.13
CA LYS A 406 6.40 33.91 2.98
C LYS A 406 6.73 34.44 1.58
N LYS A 407 7.90 34.12 1.02
CA LYS A 407 8.25 34.47 -0.37
C LYS A 407 7.37 33.72 -1.37
N ALA A 408 7.08 32.45 -1.12
CA ALA A 408 6.19 31.63 -1.93
C ALA A 408 4.79 32.26 -2.04
N ILE A 409 4.20 32.67 -0.92
CA ILE A 409 2.91 33.37 -0.92
C ILE A 409 2.95 34.70 -1.68
N GLN A 410 4.04 35.47 -1.56
CA GLN A 410 4.23 36.69 -2.34
C GLN A 410 4.31 36.40 -3.84
N ARG A 411 4.99 35.31 -4.23
CA ARG A 411 5.11 34.89 -5.63
C ARG A 411 3.78 34.42 -6.21
N MET A 412 2.97 33.69 -5.42
CA MET A 412 1.62 33.27 -5.81
C MET A 412 0.68 34.48 -5.95
N ASN A 413 0.80 35.47 -5.06
CA ASN A 413 0.03 36.73 -5.13
C ASN A 413 0.28 37.54 -6.42
N ALA A 414 1.44 37.36 -7.05
CA ALA A 414 1.81 38.11 -8.25
C ALA A 414 1.20 37.52 -9.55
N ILE A 415 0.50 36.39 -9.47
CA ILE A 415 -0.11 35.75 -10.65
C ILE A 415 -1.37 36.53 -11.05
N GLU A 416 -1.49 36.84 -12.34
CA GLU A 416 -2.71 37.42 -12.88
C GLU A 416 -3.75 36.35 -13.21
N TYR A 417 -4.94 36.47 -12.62
CA TYR A 417 -6.07 35.58 -12.86
C TYR A 417 -7.40 36.34 -12.90
N ASP A 418 -8.42 35.77 -13.52
CA ASP A 418 -9.78 36.30 -13.58
C ASP A 418 -10.79 35.31 -12.98
N ARG A 419 -11.24 35.60 -11.76
CA ARG A 419 -12.27 34.84 -11.04
C ARG A 419 -13.64 35.54 -11.04
N SER A 420 -13.90 36.45 -11.99
CA SER A 420 -15.19 37.14 -12.13
C SER A 420 -16.37 36.19 -12.36
N GLN A 421 -16.12 35.03 -12.97
CA GLN A 421 -17.08 33.93 -13.14
C GLN A 421 -16.55 32.66 -12.45
N PRO A 422 -16.98 32.37 -11.21
CA PRO A 422 -16.57 31.16 -10.50
C PRO A 422 -17.00 29.89 -11.23
N ARG A 423 -16.09 28.92 -11.30
CA ARG A 423 -16.33 27.59 -11.85
C ARG A 423 -16.96 26.66 -10.81
N PRO A 424 -17.78 25.67 -11.24
CA PRO A 424 -18.22 24.61 -10.35
C PRO A 424 -17.03 23.88 -9.73
N ARG A 425 -17.15 23.51 -8.45
CA ARG A 425 -16.09 22.81 -7.72
C ARG A 425 -16.31 21.30 -7.75
N VAL A 426 -15.22 20.55 -7.87
CA VAL A 426 -15.18 19.10 -7.71
C VAL A 426 -14.16 18.75 -6.64
N LEU A 427 -14.56 17.95 -5.65
CA LEU A 427 -13.62 17.34 -4.71
C LEU A 427 -13.07 16.04 -5.27
N ILE A 428 -11.75 15.94 -5.36
CA ILE A 428 -11.01 14.70 -5.61
C ILE A 428 -10.54 14.16 -4.27
N ILE A 429 -10.92 12.92 -3.97
CA ILE A 429 -10.55 12.23 -2.73
C ILE A 429 -10.47 10.72 -2.99
N GLY A 430 -9.92 9.94 -2.07
CA GLY A 430 -9.73 8.50 -2.25
C GLY A 430 -8.36 8.09 -1.76
N GLU A 431 -7.73 7.14 -2.45
CA GLU A 431 -6.40 6.67 -2.06
C GLU A 431 -5.35 7.77 -2.27
N TYR A 432 -4.53 8.01 -1.26
CA TYR A 432 -3.68 9.20 -1.21
C TYR A 432 -2.69 9.29 -2.39
N LEU A 433 -2.05 8.20 -2.83
CA LEU A 433 -1.16 8.28 -3.99
C LEU A 433 -1.93 8.66 -5.25
N LEU A 434 -3.11 8.07 -5.50
CA LEU A 434 -3.92 8.47 -6.65
C LEU A 434 -4.43 9.90 -6.59
N ASN A 435 -4.69 10.44 -5.40
CA ASN A 435 -5.06 11.85 -5.30
C ASN A 435 -3.92 12.71 -5.87
N PHE A 436 -2.69 12.50 -5.41
CA PHE A 436 -1.59 13.43 -5.67
C PHE A 436 -0.63 13.05 -6.82
N HIS A 437 -0.76 11.87 -7.43
CA HIS A 437 0.19 11.38 -8.43
C HIS A 437 -0.36 11.48 -9.87
N PRO A 438 0.00 12.53 -10.64
CA PRO A 438 -0.62 12.81 -11.93
C PRO A 438 -0.39 11.71 -12.97
N GLY A 439 0.74 11.00 -12.90
CA GLY A 439 1.01 9.87 -13.79
C GLY A 439 0.21 8.60 -13.49
N ALA A 440 -0.33 8.48 -12.27
CA ALA A 440 -1.11 7.30 -11.86
C ALA A 440 -2.62 7.55 -12.01
N ASN A 441 -3.04 8.81 -11.92
CA ASN A 441 -4.44 9.21 -12.07
C ASN A 441 -4.78 9.81 -13.45
N HIS A 442 -3.85 9.73 -14.42
CA HIS A 442 -4.00 10.28 -15.78
C HIS A 442 -4.31 11.79 -15.82
N GLU A 443 -3.63 12.58 -14.99
CA GLU A 443 -3.75 14.05 -14.96
C GLU A 443 -5.21 14.51 -14.75
N ILE A 444 -5.98 13.79 -13.92
CA ILE A 444 -7.42 14.02 -13.74
C ILE A 444 -7.75 15.47 -13.37
N GLU A 445 -6.91 16.13 -12.58
CA GLU A 445 -7.05 17.54 -12.25
C GLU A 445 -7.13 18.40 -13.51
N ARG A 446 -6.13 18.27 -14.40
CA ARG A 446 -6.04 19.02 -15.65
C ARG A 446 -7.22 18.74 -16.55
N TYR A 447 -7.64 17.48 -16.62
CA TYR A 447 -8.78 17.07 -17.41
C TYR A 447 -10.07 17.76 -16.94
N LEU A 448 -10.33 17.78 -15.63
CA LEU A 448 -11.51 18.44 -15.06
C LEU A 448 -11.43 19.98 -15.19
N GLU A 449 -10.25 20.57 -14.99
CA GLU A 449 -10.05 22.02 -15.17
C GLU A 449 -10.30 22.47 -16.60
N LYS A 450 -9.82 21.70 -17.60
CA LYS A 450 -10.09 21.93 -19.02
C LYS A 450 -11.58 21.84 -19.34
N ASN A 451 -12.33 21.04 -18.57
CA ASN A 451 -13.77 20.90 -18.71
C ASN A 451 -14.58 21.95 -17.92
N GLY A 452 -13.90 22.93 -17.31
CA GLY A 452 -14.53 24.10 -16.68
C GLY A 452 -14.74 23.98 -15.18
N PHE A 453 -13.97 23.14 -14.48
CA PHE A 453 -14.06 22.97 -13.03
C PHE A 453 -12.93 23.66 -12.28
N GLU A 454 -13.18 23.96 -11.00
CA GLU A 454 -12.17 24.27 -9.99
C GLU A 454 -12.00 23.05 -9.07
N ILE A 455 -10.76 22.65 -8.82
CA ILE A 455 -10.47 21.42 -8.09
C ILE A 455 -10.30 21.71 -6.60
N ILE A 456 -10.94 20.89 -5.78
CA ILE A 456 -10.64 20.74 -4.36
C ILE A 456 -9.97 19.37 -4.22
N GLU A 457 -8.94 19.27 -3.40
CA GLU A 457 -8.28 18.01 -3.12
C GLU A 457 -8.08 17.83 -1.62
N ALA A 458 -7.98 16.57 -1.20
CA ALA A 458 -7.56 16.19 0.15
C ALA A 458 -6.15 16.72 0.50
N ARG A 459 -5.83 16.79 1.79
CA ARG A 459 -4.57 17.36 2.31
C ARG A 459 -3.60 16.28 2.74
N MET A 460 -2.34 16.38 2.35
CA MET A 460 -1.30 15.45 2.77
C MET A 460 -1.04 15.53 4.29
N THR A 461 -1.15 16.73 4.87
CA THR A 461 -1.01 16.90 6.33
C THR A 461 -2.02 16.05 7.09
N ASP A 462 -3.28 16.00 6.63
CA ASP A 462 -4.33 15.27 7.32
C ASP A 462 -4.13 13.76 7.18
N VAL A 463 -3.71 13.27 6.01
CA VAL A 463 -3.34 11.86 5.81
C VAL A 463 -2.28 11.41 6.82
N ILE A 464 -1.21 12.21 6.99
CA ILE A 464 -0.10 11.88 7.90
C ILE A 464 -0.51 12.06 9.37
N ARG A 465 -1.27 13.11 9.69
CA ARG A 465 -1.71 13.39 11.06
C ARG A 465 -2.73 12.37 11.57
N LYS A 466 -3.56 11.81 10.68
CA LYS A 466 -4.68 10.92 10.99
C LYS A 466 -4.32 9.82 11.97
N THR A 467 -3.20 9.14 11.77
CA THR A 467 -2.76 8.03 12.63
C THR A 467 -2.56 8.48 14.08
N TYR A 468 -1.90 9.63 14.30
CA TYR A 468 -1.69 10.17 15.65
C TYR A 468 -3.02 10.60 16.29
N PHE A 469 -3.93 11.15 15.49
CA PHE A 469 -5.27 11.52 15.93
C PHE A 469 -6.11 10.30 16.33
N CYS A 470 -6.26 9.31 15.45
CA CYS A 470 -7.07 8.12 15.70
C CYS A 470 -6.56 7.31 16.89
N GLN A 471 -5.23 7.18 17.06
CA GLN A 471 -4.66 6.48 18.22
C GLN A 471 -4.94 7.22 19.54
N ASP A 472 -4.85 8.56 19.57
CA ASP A 472 -5.21 9.37 20.76
C ASP A 472 -6.72 9.24 21.07
N GLU A 473 -7.59 9.34 20.06
CA GLU A 473 -9.03 9.21 20.24
C GLU A 473 -9.46 7.80 20.65
N GLN A 474 -8.86 6.74 20.09
CA GLN A 474 -9.11 5.36 20.54
C GLN A 474 -8.75 5.16 22.02
N ILE A 475 -7.62 5.73 22.47
CA ILE A 475 -7.21 5.68 23.89
C ILE A 475 -8.24 6.37 24.78
N ARG A 476 -8.76 7.53 24.36
CA ARG A 476 -9.73 8.32 25.14
C ARG A 476 -11.11 7.68 25.13
N THR A 477 -11.64 7.36 23.95
CA THR A 477 -12.99 6.84 23.76
C THR A 477 -13.15 5.44 24.34
N TYR A 478 -12.20 4.53 24.09
CA TYR A 478 -12.27 3.15 24.56
C TYR A 478 -11.49 2.90 25.86
N HIS A 479 -10.91 3.94 26.48
CA HIS A 479 -10.16 3.84 27.73
C HIS A 479 -9.01 2.80 27.67
N LEU A 480 -8.34 2.72 26.52
CA LEU A 480 -7.31 1.70 26.28
C LEU A 480 -6.09 1.92 27.18
N LYS A 481 -5.64 0.84 27.82
CA LYS A 481 -4.40 0.85 28.62
C LYS A 481 -3.19 0.83 27.68
N LYS A 482 -2.51 1.97 27.54
CA LYS A 482 -1.25 2.11 26.79
C LYS A 482 -0.16 2.72 27.69
N PRO A 483 1.13 2.47 27.41
CA PRO A 483 2.23 3.10 28.15
C PRO A 483 2.10 4.63 28.14
N PHE A 484 2.36 5.28 29.28
CA PHE A 484 2.23 6.73 29.46
C PHE A 484 3.01 7.54 28.40
N VAL A 485 4.22 7.08 28.06
CA VAL A 485 5.06 7.69 27.02
C VAL A 485 4.35 7.71 25.67
N LYS A 486 3.72 6.61 25.25
CA LYS A 486 2.99 6.54 23.96
C LYS A 486 1.77 7.44 23.95
N LYS A 487 1.02 7.48 25.07
CA LYS A 487 -0.16 8.36 25.20
C LYS A 487 0.24 9.84 25.03
N ASN A 488 1.29 10.27 25.73
CA ASN A 488 1.76 11.65 25.63
C ASN A 488 2.36 11.95 24.25
N TRP A 489 3.05 11.00 23.62
CA TRP A 489 3.58 11.17 22.27
C TRP A 489 2.48 11.53 21.26
N TYR A 490 1.38 10.79 21.23
CA TYR A 490 0.27 11.07 20.31
C TYR A 490 -0.37 12.45 20.58
N HIS A 491 -0.52 12.81 21.86
CA HIS A 491 -1.03 14.14 22.23
C HIS A 491 -0.10 15.27 21.77
N VAL A 492 1.21 15.11 22.01
CA VAL A 492 2.23 16.10 21.62
C VAL A 492 2.33 16.22 20.10
N ALA A 493 2.32 15.10 19.36
CA ALA A 493 2.34 15.10 17.90
C ALA A 493 1.17 15.94 17.34
N ASN A 494 -0.05 15.72 17.84
CA ASN A 494 -1.22 16.52 17.45
C ASN A 494 -1.03 18.02 17.69
N ARG A 495 -0.45 18.42 18.83
CA ARG A 495 -0.14 19.82 19.14
C ARG A 495 0.91 20.43 18.20
N VAL A 496 1.90 19.64 17.78
CA VAL A 496 2.91 20.07 16.80
C VAL A 496 2.25 20.37 15.46
N PHE A 497 1.35 19.51 14.98
CA PHE A 497 0.58 19.76 13.76
C PHE A 497 -0.31 21.00 13.87
N ASP A 498 -1.00 21.20 15.00
CA ASP A 498 -1.81 22.42 15.22
C ASP A 498 -0.96 23.70 15.19
N ALA A 499 0.22 23.67 15.80
CA ALA A 499 1.15 24.80 15.78
C ALA A 499 1.71 25.06 14.37
N ALA A 500 2.04 24.01 13.63
CA ALA A 500 2.51 24.10 12.24
C ALA A 500 1.45 24.75 11.35
N HIS A 501 0.20 24.28 11.44
CA HIS A 501 -0.93 24.90 10.75
C HIS A 501 -1.10 26.37 11.14
N ALA A 502 -1.14 26.69 12.44
CA ALA A 502 -1.33 28.07 12.88
C ALA A 502 -0.23 29.03 12.36
N ALA A 503 1.02 28.54 12.25
CA ALA A 503 2.12 29.29 11.67
C ALA A 503 1.95 29.51 10.16
N ALA A 504 1.57 28.47 9.43
CA ALA A 504 1.33 28.53 7.99
C ALA A 504 0.13 29.45 7.67
N ASP A 505 -1.00 29.29 8.35
CA ASP A 505 -2.20 30.10 8.18
C ASP A 505 -1.93 31.60 8.38
N ARG A 506 -1.09 31.96 9.37
CA ARG A 506 -0.73 33.35 9.64
C ARG A 506 -0.03 34.01 8.45
N ILE A 507 0.76 33.25 7.71
CA ILE A 507 1.46 33.72 6.52
C ILE A 507 0.50 33.69 5.32
N ALA A 508 -0.21 32.58 5.13
CA ALA A 508 -1.08 32.34 3.98
C ALA A 508 -2.28 33.31 3.89
N LYS A 509 -2.78 33.85 5.02
CA LYS A 509 -3.81 34.90 5.05
C LYS A 509 -3.46 36.18 4.27
N GLN A 510 -2.19 36.35 3.87
CA GLN A 510 -1.77 37.43 2.97
C GLN A 510 -2.22 37.20 1.52
N HIS A 511 -2.64 35.98 1.17
CA HIS A 511 -3.20 35.66 -0.15
C HIS A 511 -4.73 35.81 -0.13
N PRO A 512 -5.34 36.55 -1.06
CA PRO A 512 -6.79 36.84 -1.03
C PRO A 512 -7.66 35.60 -1.23
N LEU A 513 -7.17 34.56 -1.91
CA LEU A 513 -7.89 33.30 -2.12
C LEU A 513 -7.73 32.27 -1.00
N TYR A 514 -6.91 32.55 0.01
CA TYR A 514 -6.66 31.61 1.09
C TYR A 514 -7.66 31.79 2.24
N THR A 515 -8.28 30.68 2.65
CA THR A 515 -9.14 30.62 3.83
C THR A 515 -8.60 29.55 4.78
N PRO A 516 -8.46 29.84 6.08
CA PRO A 516 -8.12 28.82 7.07
C PRO A 516 -9.08 27.65 7.03
N VAL A 517 -8.52 26.48 7.29
CA VAL A 517 -9.11 25.20 6.89
C VAL A 517 -9.70 24.52 8.11
N CYS A 518 -10.73 23.69 7.90
CA CYS A 518 -11.28 22.87 8.98
C CYS A 518 -10.16 22.02 9.59
N ARG A 519 -10.09 21.93 10.91
CA ARG A 519 -9.06 21.12 11.56
C ARG A 519 -9.50 19.68 11.61
N LEU A 520 -8.54 18.76 11.48
CA LEU A 520 -8.78 17.32 11.48
C LEU A 520 -9.78 16.82 12.56
N PRO A 521 -9.72 17.25 13.84
CA PRO A 521 -10.68 16.79 14.86
C PRO A 521 -12.12 17.20 14.60
N GLU A 522 -12.35 18.35 13.97
CA GLU A 522 -13.68 18.83 13.61
C GLU A 522 -14.15 18.12 12.34
N LEU A 523 -13.29 18.07 11.32
CA LEU A 523 -13.52 17.40 10.05
C LEU A 523 -13.93 15.93 10.22
N VAL A 524 -13.19 15.19 11.04
CA VAL A 524 -13.43 13.76 11.26
C VAL A 524 -14.66 13.51 12.13
N LYS A 525 -15.02 14.41 13.06
CA LYS A 525 -16.26 14.27 13.82
C LYS A 525 -17.50 14.35 12.93
N GLU A 526 -17.42 15.08 11.81
CA GLU A 526 -18.52 15.09 10.84
C GLU A 526 -18.77 13.71 10.23
N SER A 527 -17.79 12.78 10.24
CA SER A 527 -17.97 11.44 9.69
C SER A 527 -18.78 10.48 10.56
N ASP A 528 -18.95 10.77 11.86
CA ASP A 528 -19.57 9.87 12.85
C ASP A 528 -20.93 9.26 12.45
N PRO A 529 -21.83 9.97 11.73
CA PRO A 529 -23.08 9.39 11.24
C PRO A 529 -22.91 8.23 10.23
N ILE A 530 -21.69 7.99 9.74
CA ILE A 530 -21.36 7.01 8.70
C ILE A 530 -20.26 6.07 9.17
N ILE A 531 -19.13 6.65 9.60
CA ILE A 531 -17.96 5.92 10.11
C ILE A 531 -17.50 6.62 11.39
N PRO A 532 -17.33 5.88 12.52
CA PRO A 532 -16.83 6.46 13.76
C PRO A 532 -15.46 7.13 13.58
N HIS A 533 -15.26 8.29 14.18
CA HIS A 533 -14.02 9.08 14.16
C HIS A 533 -12.76 8.32 14.65
N THR A 534 -12.95 7.19 15.33
CA THR A 534 -11.87 6.31 15.80
C THR A 534 -11.40 5.29 14.75
N PHE A 535 -12.05 5.22 13.58
CA PHE A 535 -11.72 4.27 12.53
C PHE A 535 -10.42 4.65 11.82
N ASP A 536 -9.42 3.77 11.89
CA ASP A 536 -8.02 4.07 11.52
C ASP A 536 -7.58 3.44 10.18
N ALA A 537 -8.48 2.75 9.47
CA ALA A 537 -8.09 1.99 8.27
C ALA A 537 -8.00 2.86 6.99
N GLY A 538 -6.93 2.74 6.20
CA GLY A 538 -6.70 3.47 4.94
C GLY A 538 -6.77 4.99 5.10
N GLU A 539 -7.45 5.72 4.22
CA GLU A 539 -7.83 7.12 4.48
C GLU A 539 -9.01 7.21 5.44
N GLY A 540 -9.83 6.16 5.50
CA GLY A 540 -10.82 5.94 6.55
C GLY A 540 -11.78 7.11 6.70
N VAL A 541 -11.77 7.70 7.88
CA VAL A 541 -12.61 8.84 8.28
C VAL A 541 -12.43 10.10 7.42
N LEU A 542 -11.30 10.26 6.73
CA LEU A 542 -11.03 11.44 5.89
C LEU A 542 -11.99 11.52 4.70
N ILE A 543 -12.27 10.37 4.06
CA ILE A 543 -13.15 10.33 2.87
C ILE A 543 -14.54 10.89 3.19
N PRO A 544 -15.30 10.33 4.16
CA PRO A 544 -16.59 10.89 4.52
C PRO A 544 -16.50 12.28 5.14
N GLY A 545 -15.49 12.58 5.97
CA GLY A 545 -15.33 13.90 6.61
C GLY A 545 -15.21 15.04 5.59
N GLU A 546 -14.31 14.90 4.62
CA GLU A 546 -14.10 15.91 3.56
C GLU A 546 -15.32 16.05 2.64
N ILE A 547 -15.97 14.94 2.27
CA ILE A 547 -17.19 14.98 1.45
C ILE A 547 -18.29 15.75 2.18
N LEU A 548 -18.54 15.44 3.46
CA LEU A 548 -19.58 16.09 4.26
C LEU A 548 -19.28 17.58 4.48
N HIS A 549 -18.03 17.89 4.80
CA HIS A 549 -17.58 19.25 4.98
C HIS A 549 -17.78 20.08 3.71
N HIS A 550 -17.29 19.60 2.56
CA HIS A 550 -17.42 20.34 1.31
C HIS A 550 -18.85 20.36 0.78
N ALA A 551 -19.66 19.33 1.04
CA ALA A 551 -21.08 19.34 0.75
C ALA A 551 -21.83 20.42 1.55
N ALA A 552 -21.55 20.57 2.85
CA ALA A 552 -22.11 21.63 3.66
C ALA A 552 -21.74 23.04 3.13
N HIS A 553 -20.58 23.17 2.48
CA HIS A 553 -20.08 24.41 1.88
C HIS A 553 -20.40 24.56 0.37
N GLY A 554 -21.38 23.83 -0.14
CA GLY A 554 -21.93 24.03 -1.49
C GLY A 554 -21.24 23.24 -2.62
N CYS A 555 -20.28 22.37 -2.33
CA CYS A 555 -19.75 21.44 -3.34
C CYS A 555 -20.78 20.32 -3.61
N ARG A 556 -21.01 19.97 -4.87
CA ARG A 556 -21.98 18.93 -5.25
C ARG A 556 -21.41 17.84 -6.13
N ALA A 557 -20.13 17.89 -6.44
CA ALA A 557 -19.46 16.88 -7.27
C ALA A 557 -18.25 16.32 -6.52
N PHE A 558 -18.22 15.00 -6.36
CA PHE A 558 -17.23 14.28 -5.60
C PHE A 558 -16.73 13.10 -6.43
N VAL A 559 -15.43 13.06 -6.70
CA VAL A 559 -14.77 11.97 -7.40
C VAL A 559 -13.93 11.21 -6.39
N ILE A 560 -14.26 9.92 -6.20
CA ILE A 560 -13.52 9.04 -5.29
C ILE A 560 -12.56 8.19 -6.12
N LEU A 561 -11.26 8.44 -6.06
CA LEU A 561 -10.24 7.68 -6.80
C LEU A 561 -9.90 6.39 -6.06
N GLN A 562 -10.12 5.25 -6.72
CA GLN A 562 -9.97 3.92 -6.14
C GLN A 562 -8.96 3.11 -6.96
N PRO A 563 -7.79 2.80 -6.42
CA PRO A 563 -6.86 1.93 -7.13
C PRO A 563 -7.26 0.47 -6.95
N PHE A 564 -7.06 -0.32 -8.00
CA PHE A 564 -7.08 -1.77 -7.94
C PHE A 564 -6.23 -2.26 -6.75
N GLY A 565 -6.80 -3.20 -6.00
CA GLY A 565 -6.15 -3.82 -4.85
C GLY A 565 -6.09 -2.98 -3.57
N CYS A 566 -6.55 -1.72 -3.55
CA CYS A 566 -6.61 -0.93 -2.31
C CYS A 566 -7.87 -1.24 -1.49
N LEU A 567 -7.83 -2.32 -0.70
CA LEU A 567 -8.97 -2.79 0.07
C LEU A 567 -9.58 -1.71 1.02
N PRO A 568 -8.79 -0.94 1.81
CA PRO A 568 -9.37 0.07 2.69
C PRO A 568 -10.23 1.09 1.94
N ASN A 569 -9.77 1.56 0.78
CA ASN A 569 -10.51 2.53 -0.02
C ASN A 569 -11.67 1.89 -0.81
N HIS A 570 -11.59 0.62 -1.21
CA HIS A 570 -12.76 -0.09 -1.75
C HIS A 570 -13.87 -0.24 -0.69
N VAL A 571 -13.51 -0.56 0.56
CA VAL A 571 -14.47 -0.69 1.67
C VAL A 571 -15.09 0.66 2.01
N VAL A 572 -14.29 1.69 2.24
CA VAL A 572 -14.79 3.00 2.67
C VAL A 572 -15.34 3.79 1.48
N GLY A 573 -14.53 4.01 0.44
CA GLY A 573 -14.86 4.86 -0.69
C GLY A 573 -16.15 4.46 -1.41
N ARG A 574 -16.44 3.16 -1.56
CA ARG A 574 -17.74 2.68 -2.07
C ARG A 574 -18.79 2.47 -0.98
N GLY A 575 -18.40 1.93 0.17
CA GLY A 575 -19.34 1.57 1.23
C GLY A 575 -20.15 2.75 1.76
N ILE A 576 -19.58 3.96 1.74
CA ILE A 576 -20.26 5.17 2.22
C ILE A 576 -21.25 5.77 1.21
N VAL A 577 -21.17 5.43 -0.08
CA VAL A 577 -21.87 6.14 -1.17
C VAL A 577 -23.39 6.14 -0.96
N LYS A 578 -23.97 5.01 -0.55
CA LYS A 578 -25.41 4.92 -0.28
C LYS A 578 -25.82 5.92 0.81
N LYS A 579 -25.11 5.90 1.94
CA LYS A 579 -25.42 6.76 3.08
C LYS A 579 -25.22 8.25 2.74
N MET A 580 -24.19 8.56 1.96
CA MET A 580 -23.94 9.92 1.49
C MET A 580 -25.06 10.45 0.60
N ARG A 581 -25.56 9.62 -0.34
CA ARG A 581 -26.69 10.01 -1.20
C ARG A 581 -27.99 10.21 -0.43
N GLU A 582 -28.20 9.49 0.68
CA GLU A 582 -29.34 9.73 1.57
C GLU A 582 -29.23 11.10 2.26
N MET A 583 -28.02 11.53 2.62
CA MET A 583 -27.77 12.80 3.31
C MET A 583 -27.74 14.01 2.36
N TYR A 584 -27.19 13.82 1.16
CA TYR A 584 -27.11 14.83 0.10
C TYR A 584 -27.62 14.25 -1.24
N PRO A 585 -28.95 14.20 -1.45
CA PRO A 585 -29.56 13.62 -2.66
C PRO A 585 -29.17 14.34 -3.96
N ASP A 586 -28.79 15.62 -3.84
CA ASP A 586 -28.33 16.46 -4.94
C ASP A 586 -26.81 16.34 -5.19
N ALA A 587 -26.05 15.62 -4.36
CA ALA A 587 -24.64 15.39 -4.58
C ALA A 587 -24.39 14.26 -5.59
N GLN A 588 -23.49 14.52 -6.54
CA GLN A 588 -22.95 13.52 -7.44
C GLN A 588 -21.67 12.93 -6.86
N ILE A 589 -21.73 11.64 -6.51
CA ILE A 589 -20.60 10.90 -5.94
C ILE A 589 -20.23 9.79 -6.93
N LEU A 590 -19.02 9.90 -7.48
CA LEU A 590 -18.49 9.04 -8.53
C LEU A 590 -17.22 8.33 -8.06
N PRO A 591 -17.31 7.07 -7.63
CA PRO A 591 -16.14 6.23 -7.41
C PRO A 591 -15.54 5.78 -8.75
N LEU A 592 -14.26 6.08 -9.01
CA LEU A 592 -13.51 5.75 -10.22
C LEU A 592 -12.42 4.74 -9.93
N ASP A 593 -12.39 3.67 -10.71
CA ASP A 593 -11.44 2.56 -10.55
C ASP A 593 -10.24 2.73 -11.46
N TYR A 594 -9.07 2.90 -10.86
CA TYR A 594 -7.78 2.99 -11.55
C TYR A 594 -7.07 1.65 -11.45
N ASP A 595 -6.64 1.16 -12.59
CA ASP A 595 -5.95 -0.11 -12.74
C ASP A 595 -4.88 0.06 -13.83
N PRO A 596 -3.71 -0.59 -13.71
CA PRO A 596 -2.67 -0.55 -14.73
C PRO A 596 -3.12 -0.97 -16.15
N ASP A 597 -4.23 -1.69 -16.28
CA ASP A 597 -4.78 -2.21 -17.54
C ASP A 597 -5.99 -1.43 -18.07
N VAL A 598 -6.58 -0.53 -17.26
CA VAL A 598 -7.78 0.21 -17.68
C VAL A 598 -7.41 1.36 -18.59
N SER A 599 -7.96 1.36 -19.81
CA SER A 599 -7.80 2.47 -20.75
C SER A 599 -8.42 3.77 -20.20
N PHE A 600 -7.76 4.90 -20.43
CA PHE A 600 -8.28 6.21 -20.04
C PHE A 600 -9.68 6.48 -20.61
N ALA A 601 -10.00 6.00 -21.82
CA ALA A 601 -11.31 6.18 -22.45
C ALA A 601 -12.48 5.68 -21.56
N ASN A 602 -12.27 4.58 -20.82
CA ASN A 602 -13.29 4.06 -19.89
C ASN A 602 -13.50 4.99 -18.69
N LEU A 603 -12.42 5.58 -18.16
CA LEU A 603 -12.49 6.58 -17.10
C LEU A 603 -13.14 7.87 -17.60
N GLU A 604 -12.74 8.30 -18.80
CA GLU A 604 -13.21 9.51 -19.46
C GLU A 604 -14.73 9.49 -19.65
N ASN A 605 -15.29 8.37 -20.13
CA ASN A 605 -16.73 8.21 -20.31
C ASN A 605 -17.51 8.47 -19.01
N ARG A 606 -17.01 7.96 -17.88
CA ARG A 606 -17.64 8.15 -16.56
C ARG A 606 -17.49 9.58 -16.05
N LEU A 607 -16.34 10.21 -16.32
CA LEU A 607 -16.10 11.62 -15.99
C LEU A 607 -16.99 12.55 -16.83
N GLN A 608 -17.19 12.25 -18.12
CA GLN A 608 -18.08 13.03 -19.00
C GLN A 608 -19.51 13.05 -18.47
N MET A 609 -20.03 11.93 -17.95
CA MET A 609 -21.33 11.92 -17.29
C MET A 609 -21.42 12.88 -16.09
N LEU A 610 -20.33 13.02 -15.31
CA LEU A 610 -20.26 14.00 -14.23
C LEU A 610 -20.24 15.43 -14.75
N ILE A 611 -19.44 15.68 -15.78
CA ILE A 611 -19.30 17.00 -16.41
C ILE A 611 -20.65 17.45 -16.97
N MET A 612 -21.35 16.59 -17.71
CA MET A 612 -22.65 16.89 -18.32
C MET A 612 -23.71 17.20 -17.27
N ASN A 613 -23.84 16.36 -16.24
CA ASN A 613 -24.84 16.54 -15.17
C ASN A 613 -24.66 17.86 -14.41
N VAL A 614 -23.40 18.26 -14.14
CA VAL A 614 -23.12 19.53 -13.45
C VAL A 614 -23.43 20.71 -14.37
N LYS A 615 -23.09 20.61 -15.66
CA LYS A 615 -23.36 21.66 -16.65
C LYS A 615 -24.87 21.87 -16.86
N GLU A 616 -25.66 20.81 -17.00
CA GLU A 616 -27.12 20.91 -17.12
C GLU A 616 -27.74 21.64 -15.94
N ARG A 617 -27.36 21.27 -14.71
CA ARG A 617 -27.87 21.92 -13.49
C ARG A 617 -27.47 23.39 -13.37
N SER A 618 -26.30 23.77 -13.88
CA SER A 618 -25.87 25.16 -13.93
C SER A 618 -26.64 26.00 -14.95
N VAL A 619 -27.21 25.38 -15.98
CA VAL A 619 -28.11 26.04 -16.95
C VAL A 619 -29.51 26.20 -16.35
N ASP A 620 -30.03 25.19 -15.66
CA ASP A 620 -31.37 25.24 -15.03
C ASP A 620 -31.46 26.26 -13.88
N THR A 621 -30.37 26.52 -13.16
CA THR A 621 -30.32 27.53 -12.09
C THR A 621 -30.30 28.97 -12.60
N VAL A 622 -29.92 29.21 -13.87
CA VAL A 622 -29.95 30.54 -14.50
C VAL A 622 -31.35 30.87 -15.05
N ALA A 623 -32.22 29.87 -15.24
CA ALA A 623 -33.54 30.02 -15.86
C ALA A 623 -34.69 30.32 -14.86
N LEU A 624 -34.43 30.40 -13.55
CA LEU A 624 -35.45 30.69 -12.54
C LEU A 624 -35.22 32.08 -11.91
N PRO A 625 -36.20 33.01 -11.98
CA PRO A 625 -36.10 34.27 -11.26
C PRO A 625 -36.18 34.04 -9.75
N ASP A 626 -35.38 34.81 -9.04
CA ASP A 626 -35.13 34.77 -7.59
C ASP A 626 -36.44 34.78 -6.78
N VAL A 627 -36.76 33.64 -6.16
CA VAL A 627 -37.73 33.55 -5.07
C VAL A 627 -36.95 33.13 -3.83
N GLY A 628 -36.67 34.12 -2.99
CA GLY A 628 -35.71 34.04 -1.88
C GLY A 628 -35.82 32.76 -1.05
N GLN A 629 -34.74 32.00 -1.02
CA GLN A 629 -34.61 30.81 -0.18
C GLN A 629 -33.90 31.17 1.14
N ARG A 630 -34.64 31.04 2.24
CA ARG A 630 -34.05 30.94 3.59
C ARG A 630 -33.44 29.55 3.79
N SER A 631 -32.25 29.51 4.40
CA SER A 631 -31.48 28.29 4.68
C SER A 631 -32.21 27.29 5.60
N PRO A 632 -32.16 25.97 5.32
CA PRO A 632 -32.72 24.93 6.19
C PRO A 632 -32.07 24.84 7.59
N VAL A 633 -30.86 25.37 7.76
CA VAL A 633 -30.08 25.31 9.01
C VAL A 633 -30.72 26.15 10.14
N GLU A 634 -31.43 27.24 9.80
CA GLU A 634 -32.17 28.04 10.79
C GLU A 634 -33.43 27.32 11.30
N THR A 635 -33.96 26.37 10.52
CA THR A 635 -35.22 25.68 10.85
C THR A 635 -35.02 24.53 11.84
N MET A 636 -33.84 23.89 11.85
CA MET A 636 -33.49 22.86 12.85
C MET A 636 -33.19 23.48 14.22
N ASN A 637 -32.41 24.57 14.28
CA ASN A 637 -32.09 25.25 15.53
C ASN A 637 -33.33 25.84 16.24
N ARG A 638 -34.36 26.25 15.48
CA ARG A 638 -35.61 26.76 16.05
C ARG A 638 -36.55 25.65 16.54
N LYS A 639 -36.51 24.46 15.93
CA LYS A 639 -37.26 23.28 16.40
C LYS A 639 -36.64 22.66 17.66
N GLN A 640 -35.30 22.67 17.77
CA GLN A 640 -34.61 22.20 18.99
C GLN A 640 -34.88 23.12 20.20
N LYS A 641 -34.76 24.46 20.03
CA LYS A 641 -35.06 25.44 21.10
C LYS A 641 -36.51 25.41 21.57
N ASN A 642 -37.47 25.13 20.68
CA ASN A 642 -38.88 25.03 21.06
C ASN A 642 -39.23 23.69 21.74
N ALA A 643 -38.46 22.63 21.53
CA ALA A 643 -38.63 21.35 22.22
C ALA A 643 -38.09 21.40 23.67
N ASP A 644 -36.97 22.09 23.89
CA ASP A 644 -36.39 22.25 25.24
C ASP A 644 -37.22 23.19 26.12
N ASN A 645 -37.79 24.27 25.56
CA ASN A 645 -38.72 25.15 26.30
C ASN A 645 -40.06 24.49 26.67
N LYS A 646 -40.47 23.41 25.97
CA LYS A 646 -41.67 22.65 26.32
C LYS A 646 -41.43 21.62 27.44
N LYS A 647 -40.19 21.14 27.62
CA LYS A 647 -39.83 20.21 28.69
C LYS A 647 -39.63 20.90 30.05
N GLN A 648 -39.34 22.21 30.08
CA GLN A 648 -39.23 22.98 31.34
C GLN A 648 -40.57 23.48 31.91
N LYS A 649 -41.71 23.25 31.25
CA LYS A 649 -43.05 23.59 31.77
C LYS A 649 -43.87 22.39 32.24
N VAL A 650 -43.28 21.19 32.25
CA VAL A 650 -43.88 19.99 32.85
C VAL A 650 -42.79 19.28 33.66
N SER A 651 -42.40 19.92 34.75
CA SER A 651 -41.68 19.37 35.90
C SER A 651 -41.93 20.28 37.09
#